data_AF-A0A4R7UCR6-F1
#
_entry.id   AF-A0A4R7UCR6-F1
#
_cell.length_a   1.000
_cell.length_b   1.000
_cell.length_c   1.000
_cell.angle_alpha   90.00
_cell.angle_beta   90.00
_cell.angle_gamma   90.00
#
_symmetry.space_group_name_H-M   'P 1'
#
loop_
_entity.id
_entity.type
_entity.pdbx_description
1 polymer ?
#
loop_
_entity_poly.entity_id
_entity_poly.type
_entity_poly.pdbx_seq_one_letter_code
_entity_poly.pdbx_strand_id
1 'polypeptide(L)'
;MAKRKKTFFEKLTELNDSYEDRQKKLKTNRRKRNRINIAILSALGVCVVAGISIPLAINTTKVNYIQPKSDNEVILEQRDNDKVVNKVNVGEITKLLSDPNHLTNQKIDDLYRRAIFYFYNEEVKASKQYQNLYNNSLSNDESLKSDIELKSLNKIRLEKRQILNDDRNNIEKNYPYDTFETTWNKKLQSDEYGHSKNIDEAVEYLTFKEVENEAKRRFSIEAKVVDLKDIKRNATRDIDATDENGNPIKDASGNQKILFKQGENVLPYYQENKTYFIDSKQPNKAVIFTTKSYVADLKDPSTIIAKYFSKNNINIATTVLLPGVVNNDLTLPFSFDKDNAKEKLINILKYTVTKNTDSNVTFSQNIDFLKNISDAVYNTTLQSNETLDRFNRRKRRFEFYLNNLTLTKPETLATNGIQSYDDMLNQNVDLALAAQSSTLFETQTTKLPEIDLNEIFKLPSGINPERETIIQSKLQQAQTLVTKNNPNDGRKITNLIEEVNKNIEILINSMTAQQFSDYVRARFNDNFNVVVHSTDKYLSFAYRVKNKPDFLIIPTEKGLMLYKNQEITSLDQFKTFIKTDLENLLLGNNTNFKITDKLSLNPNKEQLLVAALSDQGFVNELLKTTNPFSPSKQTENFKQSDLDAIKENVLAMSEGSVQTKFISDIEKVNKWIKDTYNKKNSLNIAFDKTDAKLKIAYFDKSNQQFTYSSNNAFDLIQNTLRSQLQKGEK
;
A
#
# COMPACT_ATOMS: atom_id res chain seq x y z
N MET A 1 -17.14 -68.86 -8.69
CA MET A 1 -17.74 -67.80 -7.85
C MET A 1 -17.07 -66.48 -8.17
N ALA A 2 -17.80 -65.53 -8.77
CA ALA A 2 -17.25 -64.26 -9.23
C ALA A 2 -16.94 -63.34 -8.04
N LYS A 3 -15.71 -62.81 -7.99
CA LYS A 3 -15.23 -61.88 -6.95
C LYS A 3 -15.96 -60.53 -7.09
N ARG A 4 -16.67 -60.13 -6.03
CA ARG A 4 -17.31 -58.79 -5.91
C ARG A 4 -16.26 -57.69 -6.08
N LYS A 5 -16.55 -56.71 -6.94
CA LYS A 5 -15.78 -55.44 -7.02
C LYS A 5 -16.06 -54.63 -5.76
N LYS A 6 -15.02 -54.30 -5.01
CA LYS A 6 -15.08 -53.42 -3.83
C LYS A 6 -15.64 -52.05 -4.21
N THR A 7 -16.49 -51.50 -3.34
CA THR A 7 -17.13 -50.18 -3.53
C THR A 7 -16.15 -49.04 -3.25
N PHE A 8 -16.46 -47.83 -3.77
CA PHE A 8 -15.61 -46.63 -3.64
C PHE A 8 -15.30 -46.28 -2.18
N PHE A 9 -16.28 -46.48 -1.28
CA PHE A 9 -16.10 -46.26 0.14
C PHE A 9 -15.18 -47.30 0.78
N GLU A 10 -15.33 -48.59 0.46
CA GLU A 10 -14.41 -49.62 0.95
C GLU A 10 -12.96 -49.40 0.47
N LYS A 11 -12.78 -48.87 -0.75
CA LYS A 11 -11.45 -48.47 -1.23
C LYS A 11 -10.89 -47.25 -0.49
N LEU A 12 -11.74 -46.32 -0.05
CA LEU A 12 -11.35 -45.14 0.72
C LEU A 12 -11.04 -45.48 2.19
N THR A 13 -11.79 -46.40 2.80
CA THR A 13 -11.51 -46.86 4.17
C THR A 13 -10.20 -47.66 4.20
N GLU A 14 -9.96 -48.53 3.21
CA GLU A 14 -8.72 -49.31 3.10
C GLU A 14 -7.49 -48.41 2.75
N LEU A 15 -7.70 -47.28 2.08
CA LEU A 15 -6.65 -46.26 1.84
C LEU A 15 -6.37 -45.39 3.06
N ASN A 16 -7.33 -45.16 3.95
CA ASN A 16 -7.12 -44.47 5.23
C ASN A 16 -6.45 -45.40 6.26
N ASP A 17 -6.93 -46.65 6.38
CA ASP A 17 -6.38 -47.63 7.33
C ASP A 17 -4.94 -48.04 6.94
N SER A 18 -4.62 -48.08 5.63
CA SER A 18 -3.24 -48.31 5.16
C SER A 18 -2.32 -47.09 5.25
N TYR A 19 -2.86 -45.90 5.55
CA TYR A 19 -2.09 -44.71 5.89
C TYR A 19 -1.75 -44.64 7.39
N GLU A 20 -2.63 -45.12 8.27
CA GLU A 20 -2.39 -45.18 9.72
C GLU A 20 -1.38 -46.28 10.11
N ASP A 21 -1.40 -47.43 9.43
CA ASP A 21 -0.47 -48.53 9.75
C ASP A 21 0.96 -48.36 9.18
N ARG A 22 1.19 -47.39 8.27
CA ARG A 22 2.54 -47.09 7.73
C ARG A 22 3.32 -46.04 8.51
N GLN A 23 2.78 -45.46 9.58
CA GLN A 23 3.48 -44.46 10.40
C GLN A 23 3.96 -44.93 11.78
N LYS A 24 4.00 -46.25 12.05
CA LYS A 24 4.73 -46.78 13.21
C LYS A 24 6.12 -47.29 12.83
N LYS A 25 7.08 -46.35 12.75
CA LYS A 25 8.49 -46.47 13.21
C LYS A 25 9.36 -45.42 12.53
N LEU A 26 9.53 -44.25 13.15
CA LEU A 26 10.76 -43.48 13.01
C LEU A 26 11.12 -42.82 14.35
N LYS A 27 12.34 -43.14 14.81
CA LYS A 27 12.97 -42.63 16.03
C LYS A 27 13.08 -41.10 15.98
N THR A 28 12.63 -40.45 17.04
CA THR A 28 12.67 -39.00 17.23
C THR A 28 14.05 -38.53 17.69
N ASN A 29 14.71 -37.70 16.89
CA ASN A 29 15.75 -36.79 17.37
C ASN A 29 15.07 -35.56 18.00
N ARG A 30 15.19 -35.42 19.32
CA ARG A 30 14.79 -34.25 20.11
C ARG A 30 15.63 -33.03 19.72
N ARG A 31 15.05 -32.07 18.98
CA ARG A 31 15.30 -30.59 19.04
C ARG A 31 14.71 -29.89 17.81
N LYS A 32 13.47 -29.39 17.92
CA LYS A 32 12.88 -28.22 17.19
C LYS A 32 11.35 -28.24 17.25
N ARG A 33 10.76 -28.06 18.45
CA ARG A 33 9.34 -27.79 18.61
C ARG A 33 9.15 -26.86 19.81
N ASN A 34 9.13 -25.54 19.57
CA ASN A 34 8.63 -24.55 20.52
C ASN A 34 8.32 -23.16 19.92
N ARG A 35 8.32 -22.97 18.59
CA ARG A 35 7.96 -21.65 17.98
C ARG A 35 6.83 -21.66 16.97
N ILE A 36 6.20 -22.81 16.69
CA ILE A 36 5.08 -22.91 15.74
C ILE A 36 3.75 -23.27 16.44
N ASN A 37 3.79 -23.73 17.70
CA ASN A 37 2.58 -24.09 18.43
C ASN A 37 1.84 -22.87 19.04
N ILE A 38 2.38 -21.65 18.98
CA ILE A 38 1.73 -20.45 19.52
C ILE A 38 0.82 -19.78 18.46
N ALA A 39 1.12 -19.95 17.16
CA ALA A 39 0.36 -19.33 16.07
C ALA A 39 -0.86 -20.15 15.59
N ILE A 40 -0.96 -21.43 15.99
CA ILE A 40 -2.08 -22.31 15.61
C ILE A 40 -3.16 -22.36 16.71
N LEU A 41 -2.84 -21.94 17.95
CA LEU A 41 -3.80 -21.93 19.06
C LEU A 41 -4.81 -20.77 19.01
N SER A 42 -4.54 -19.71 18.23
CA SER A 42 -5.49 -18.62 18.00
C SER A 42 -6.61 -18.97 16.99
N ALA A 43 -6.44 -20.04 16.21
CA ALA A 43 -7.37 -20.42 15.14
C ALA A 43 -8.34 -21.57 15.49
N LEU A 44 -8.17 -22.25 16.64
CA LEU A 44 -9.00 -23.41 17.04
C LEU A 44 -9.96 -23.15 18.21
N GLY A 45 -9.89 -21.98 18.86
CA GLY A 45 -10.76 -21.63 19.99
C GLY A 45 -12.21 -21.26 19.63
N VAL A 46 -12.50 -20.99 18.36
CA VAL A 46 -13.82 -20.52 17.90
C VAL A 46 -14.85 -21.67 17.79
N CYS A 47 -14.42 -22.93 17.68
CA CYS A 47 -15.33 -24.06 17.48
C CYS A 47 -15.68 -24.87 18.75
N VAL A 48 -15.12 -24.57 19.92
CA VAL A 48 -15.35 -25.37 21.14
C VAL A 48 -16.26 -24.67 22.17
N VAL A 49 -16.47 -23.35 22.07
CA VAL A 49 -17.21 -22.57 23.11
C VAL A 49 -18.44 -21.82 22.57
N ALA A 50 -18.64 -21.77 21.26
CA ALA A 50 -19.88 -21.26 20.69
C ALA A 50 -20.98 -22.32 20.79
N GLY A 51 -21.77 -22.28 21.87
CA GLY A 51 -23.17 -22.68 21.84
C GLY A 51 -23.98 -21.76 20.91
N ILE A 52 -23.55 -21.63 19.66
CA ILE A 52 -24.26 -20.97 18.58
C ILE A 52 -24.96 -22.08 17.81
N SER A 53 -26.26 -22.16 17.97
CA SER A 53 -27.15 -22.86 17.06
C SER A 53 -26.98 -22.27 15.65
N ILE A 54 -26.31 -22.99 14.76
CA ILE A 54 -26.36 -22.73 13.32
C ILE A 54 -27.65 -23.40 12.81
N PRO A 55 -28.67 -22.66 12.33
CA PRO A 55 -29.77 -23.30 11.63
C PRO A 55 -29.29 -23.65 10.21
N LEU A 56 -28.74 -24.85 10.04
CA LEU A 56 -28.77 -25.51 8.74
C LEU A 56 -30.20 -26.04 8.54
N ALA A 57 -31.05 -25.26 7.87
CA ALA A 57 -32.23 -25.85 7.22
C ALA A 57 -31.69 -26.68 6.03
N ILE A 58 -32.09 -27.93 5.80
CA ILE A 58 -33.46 -28.38 5.51
C ILE A 58 -33.62 -29.86 5.95
N ASN A 59 -34.78 -30.16 6.54
CA ASN A 59 -35.37 -31.48 6.81
C ASN A 59 -34.48 -32.58 7.41
N THR A 60 -34.49 -32.68 8.74
CA THR A 60 -35.06 -33.86 9.44
C THR A 60 -35.08 -33.60 10.94
N THR A 61 -36.19 -33.97 11.55
CA THR A 61 -36.50 -33.90 12.97
C THR A 61 -35.51 -34.72 13.82
N LYS A 62 -34.52 -34.06 14.44
CA LYS A 62 -33.98 -34.31 15.80
C LYS A 62 -32.74 -33.44 16.02
N VAL A 63 -32.85 -32.46 16.92
CA VAL A 63 -31.68 -31.72 17.43
C VAL A 63 -30.88 -32.67 18.31
N ASN A 64 -29.78 -33.21 17.79
CA ASN A 64 -28.76 -33.80 18.64
C ASN A 64 -28.04 -32.66 19.36
N TYR A 65 -28.44 -32.41 20.61
CA TYR A 65 -27.63 -31.64 21.53
C TYR A 65 -26.31 -32.37 21.73
N ILE A 66 -25.23 -31.83 21.17
CA ILE A 66 -23.90 -32.16 21.65
C ILE A 66 -23.81 -31.51 23.03
N GLN A 67 -23.80 -32.33 24.08
CA GLN A 67 -23.63 -31.78 25.42
C GLN A 67 -22.28 -31.07 25.52
N PRO A 68 -22.23 -29.88 26.16
CA PRO A 68 -20.97 -29.21 26.41
C PRO A 68 -20.04 -30.15 27.19
N LYS A 69 -18.78 -30.18 26.77
CA LYS A 69 -17.74 -30.94 27.46
C LYS A 69 -17.62 -30.44 28.90
N SER A 70 -17.42 -31.35 29.83
CA SER A 70 -17.28 -31.01 31.25
C SER A 70 -16.07 -30.10 31.44
N ASP A 71 -16.17 -29.07 32.30
CA ASP A 71 -15.05 -28.18 32.63
C ASP A 71 -13.78 -28.93 33.08
N ASN A 72 -13.93 -30.14 33.63
CA ASN A 72 -12.84 -30.98 34.10
C ASN A 72 -12.22 -31.86 33.00
N GLU A 73 -12.76 -31.84 31.78
CA GLU A 73 -12.25 -32.65 30.68
C GLU A 73 -10.90 -32.10 30.20
N VAL A 74 -9.87 -32.96 30.22
CA VAL A 74 -8.49 -32.58 29.89
C VAL A 74 -8.32 -32.58 28.38
N ILE A 75 -8.01 -31.41 27.82
CA ILE A 75 -7.87 -31.21 26.37
C ILE A 75 -6.39 -31.33 25.96
N LEU A 76 -5.48 -30.97 26.88
CA LEU A 76 -4.05 -31.01 26.65
C LEU A 76 -3.33 -31.54 27.89
N GLU A 77 -2.53 -32.58 27.71
CA GLU A 77 -1.75 -33.20 28.78
C GLU A 77 -0.29 -33.27 28.36
N GLN A 78 0.58 -32.56 29.09
CA GLN A 78 2.02 -32.61 28.90
C GLN A 78 2.63 -33.57 29.90
N ARG A 79 3.29 -34.61 29.38
CA ARG A 79 4.03 -35.59 30.18
C ARG A 79 5.53 -35.41 30.03
N ASP A 80 6.25 -35.55 31.14
CA ASP A 80 7.69 -35.72 31.16
C ASP A 80 8.00 -37.04 31.89
N ASN A 81 8.74 -37.94 31.23
CA ASN A 81 9.05 -39.29 31.71
C ASN A 81 7.85 -40.01 32.38
N ASP A 82 6.74 -40.12 31.65
CA ASP A 82 5.47 -40.74 32.07
C ASP A 82 4.73 -40.13 33.26
N LYS A 83 5.24 -39.04 33.85
CA LYS A 83 4.49 -38.23 34.81
C LYS A 83 3.81 -37.07 34.11
N VAL A 84 2.53 -36.86 34.41
CA VAL A 84 1.82 -35.67 33.94
C VAL A 84 2.36 -34.46 34.68
N VAL A 85 2.97 -33.53 33.94
CA VAL A 85 3.57 -32.31 34.49
C VAL A 85 2.62 -31.13 34.34
N ASN A 86 1.77 -31.12 33.31
CA ASN A 86 0.74 -30.10 33.12
C ASN A 86 -0.51 -30.69 32.47
N LYS A 87 -1.68 -30.23 32.91
CA LYS A 87 -2.98 -30.50 32.31
C LYS A 87 -3.67 -29.17 32.03
N VAL A 88 -4.26 -29.04 30.85
CA VAL A 88 -5.15 -27.93 30.50
C VAL A 88 -6.54 -28.53 30.28
N ASN A 89 -7.50 -28.09 31.09
CA ASN A 89 -8.89 -28.56 31.02
C ASN A 89 -9.80 -27.55 30.30
N VAL A 90 -11.01 -27.99 29.96
CA VAL A 90 -12.04 -27.14 29.33
C VAL A 90 -12.32 -25.89 30.17
N GLY A 91 -12.44 -26.01 31.49
CA GLY A 91 -12.73 -24.89 32.38
C GLY A 91 -11.65 -23.80 32.42
N GLU A 92 -10.37 -24.16 32.25
CA GLU A 92 -9.25 -23.22 32.16
C GLU A 92 -9.25 -22.45 30.83
N ILE A 93 -9.57 -23.14 29.72
CA ILE A 93 -9.78 -22.48 28.43
C ILE A 93 -11.03 -21.58 28.48
N THR A 94 -12.12 -22.04 29.10
CA THR A 94 -13.33 -21.25 29.29
C THR A 94 -13.07 -20.01 30.14
N LYS A 95 -12.25 -20.12 31.21
CA LYS A 95 -11.83 -18.96 32.02
C LYS A 95 -10.92 -18.00 31.26
N LEU A 96 -10.00 -18.50 30.42
CA LEU A 96 -9.17 -17.69 29.52
C LEU A 96 -9.99 -16.98 28.43
N LEU A 97 -11.12 -17.55 28.01
CA LEU A 97 -12.04 -16.96 27.03
C LEU A 97 -13.10 -16.05 27.69
N SER A 98 -13.43 -16.29 28.96
CA SER A 98 -14.31 -15.46 29.80
C SER A 98 -13.56 -14.33 30.50
N ASP A 99 -12.29 -14.14 30.17
CA ASP A 99 -11.37 -13.17 30.74
C ASP A 99 -11.92 -11.73 30.53
N PRO A 100 -11.76 -10.78 31.49
CA PRO A 100 -12.08 -9.35 31.33
C PRO A 100 -11.74 -8.71 29.97
N ASN A 101 -10.81 -9.29 29.20
CA ASN A 101 -10.53 -8.95 27.80
C ASN A 101 -11.75 -9.00 26.86
N HIS A 102 -12.74 -9.89 27.08
CA HIS A 102 -13.96 -9.92 26.27
C HIS A 102 -14.91 -8.75 26.58
N LEU A 103 -14.94 -8.29 27.84
CA LEU A 103 -15.58 -7.04 28.24
C LEU A 103 -14.81 -5.83 27.70
N THR A 104 -13.48 -5.89 27.63
CA THR A 104 -12.64 -4.84 27.05
C THR A 104 -12.94 -4.62 25.57
N ASN A 105 -13.11 -5.66 24.77
CA ASN A 105 -13.46 -5.49 23.35
C ASN A 105 -14.83 -4.85 23.13
N GLN A 106 -15.86 -5.29 23.87
CA GLN A 106 -17.20 -4.69 23.83
C GLN A 106 -17.20 -3.22 24.30
N LYS A 107 -16.42 -2.91 25.36
CA LYS A 107 -16.18 -1.54 25.83
C LYS A 107 -15.58 -0.67 24.73
N ILE A 108 -14.56 -1.18 24.04
CA ILE A 108 -13.88 -0.46 22.97
C ILE A 108 -14.80 -0.33 21.75
N ASP A 109 -15.65 -1.31 21.43
CA ASP A 109 -16.63 -1.21 20.32
C ASP A 109 -17.68 -0.14 20.57
N ASP A 110 -18.25 -0.09 21.78
CA ASP A 110 -19.21 0.94 22.16
C ASP A 110 -18.58 2.34 22.14
N LEU A 111 -17.41 2.50 22.78
CA LEU A 111 -16.71 3.79 22.79
C LEU A 111 -16.29 4.22 21.39
N TYR A 112 -15.91 3.28 20.53
CA TYR A 112 -15.57 3.59 19.15
C TYR A 112 -16.79 4.15 18.40
N ARG A 113 -17.94 3.51 18.55
CA ARG A 113 -19.20 3.99 17.97
C ARG A 113 -19.55 5.38 18.48
N ARG A 114 -19.40 5.62 19.80
CA ARG A 114 -19.61 6.94 20.42
C ARG A 114 -18.63 7.99 19.87
N ALA A 115 -17.36 7.65 19.73
CA ALA A 115 -16.36 8.55 19.16
C ALA A 115 -16.68 8.92 17.70
N ILE A 116 -17.14 7.95 16.90
CA ILE A 116 -17.59 8.21 15.52
C ILE A 116 -18.80 9.15 15.49
N PHE A 117 -19.80 8.92 16.33
CA PHE A 117 -20.96 9.82 16.41
C PHE A 117 -20.59 11.21 16.92
N TYR A 118 -19.67 11.32 17.89
CA TYR A 118 -19.13 12.58 18.39
C TYR A 118 -18.45 13.35 17.26
N PHE A 119 -17.48 12.73 16.57
CA PHE A 119 -16.78 13.37 15.45
C PHE A 119 -17.73 13.76 14.33
N TYR A 120 -18.71 12.92 14.00
CA TYR A 120 -19.72 13.24 12.99
C TYR A 120 -20.57 14.44 13.39
N ASN A 121 -21.01 14.54 14.64
CA ASN A 121 -21.80 15.68 15.11
C ASN A 121 -21.00 17.00 15.03
N GLU A 122 -19.71 16.98 15.32
CA GLU A 122 -18.85 18.15 15.09
C GLU A 122 -18.80 18.54 13.60
N GLU A 123 -18.66 17.57 12.70
CA GLU A 123 -18.67 17.82 11.25
C GLU A 123 -20.02 18.35 10.78
N VAL A 124 -21.15 17.86 11.31
CA VAL A 124 -22.50 18.38 11.02
C VAL A 124 -22.61 19.85 11.41
N LYS A 125 -22.25 20.18 12.66
CA LYS A 125 -22.27 21.57 13.16
C LYS A 125 -21.40 22.48 12.31
N ALA A 126 -20.19 22.05 12.00
CA ALA A 126 -19.25 22.82 11.19
C ALA A 126 -19.70 22.95 9.73
N SER A 127 -20.32 21.92 9.14
CA SER A 127 -20.85 21.96 7.76
C SER A 127 -22.00 22.95 7.61
N LYS A 128 -22.89 23.02 8.60
CA LYS A 128 -23.97 24.02 8.67
C LYS A 128 -23.41 25.44 8.76
N GLN A 129 -22.40 25.65 9.62
CA GLN A 129 -21.73 26.94 9.73
C GLN A 129 -21.01 27.31 8.42
N TYR A 130 -20.32 26.37 7.79
CA TYR A 130 -19.65 26.58 6.49
C TYR A 130 -20.66 26.99 5.41
N GLN A 131 -21.80 26.29 5.30
CA GLN A 131 -22.86 26.64 4.33
C GLN A 131 -23.40 28.05 4.60
N ASN A 132 -23.61 28.41 5.87
CA ASN A 132 -24.06 29.74 6.26
C ASN A 132 -23.04 30.83 5.86
N LEU A 133 -21.75 30.63 6.16
CA LEU A 133 -20.68 31.55 5.77
C LEU A 133 -20.57 31.69 4.25
N TYR A 134 -20.62 30.57 3.52
CA TYR A 134 -20.59 30.58 2.07
C TYR A 134 -21.75 31.38 1.48
N ASN A 135 -22.98 31.09 1.91
CA ASN A 135 -24.19 31.75 1.40
C ASN A 135 -24.25 33.25 1.74
N ASN A 136 -23.72 33.67 2.89
CA ASN A 136 -23.62 35.09 3.26
C ASN A 136 -22.44 35.84 2.61
N SER A 137 -21.66 35.15 1.78
CA SER A 137 -20.58 35.74 0.98
C SER A 137 -20.86 35.69 -0.52
N LEU A 138 -22.08 35.32 -0.92
CA LEU A 138 -22.49 35.27 -2.32
C LEU A 138 -22.58 36.67 -2.92
N SER A 139 -22.07 36.81 -4.14
CA SER A 139 -22.32 37.97 -4.98
C SER A 139 -23.76 37.95 -5.50
N ASN A 140 -24.29 39.09 -5.93
CA ASN A 140 -25.70 39.23 -6.34
C ASN A 140 -26.12 38.30 -7.51
N ASP A 141 -25.17 37.77 -8.26
CA ASP A 141 -25.34 36.88 -9.41
C ASP A 141 -25.19 35.38 -9.07
N GLU A 142 -24.84 35.03 -7.82
CA GLU A 142 -24.62 33.65 -7.39
C GLU A 142 -25.83 33.09 -6.63
N SER A 143 -26.15 31.81 -6.86
CA SER A 143 -27.26 31.12 -6.20
C SER A 143 -26.87 30.54 -4.84
N LEU A 144 -27.84 30.52 -3.91
CA LEU A 144 -27.71 29.87 -2.61
C LEU A 144 -27.43 28.37 -2.76
N LYS A 145 -26.47 27.86 -1.97
CA LYS A 145 -26.19 26.43 -1.86
C LYS A 145 -26.92 25.82 -0.65
N SER A 146 -27.56 24.67 -0.87
CA SER A 146 -28.28 23.89 0.15
C SER A 146 -27.76 22.46 0.30
N ASP A 147 -26.68 22.13 -0.40
CA ASP A 147 -26.10 20.79 -0.55
C ASP A 147 -24.79 20.60 0.24
N ILE A 148 -24.37 21.59 1.05
CA ILE A 148 -23.12 21.52 1.81
C ILE A 148 -23.36 20.93 3.21
N GLU A 149 -24.48 21.26 3.85
CA GLU A 149 -24.81 20.81 5.20
C GLU A 149 -25.01 19.28 5.26
N LEU A 150 -24.29 18.63 6.17
CA LEU A 150 -24.45 17.20 6.46
C LEU A 150 -25.76 16.96 7.24
N LYS A 151 -26.42 15.83 6.97
CA LYS A 151 -27.64 15.44 7.69
C LYS A 151 -27.35 15.20 9.17
N SER A 152 -28.25 15.58 10.06
CA SER A 152 -28.13 15.23 11.48
C SER A 152 -28.34 13.73 11.73
N LEU A 153 -27.73 13.19 12.80
CA LEU A 153 -27.91 11.78 13.19
C LEU A 153 -29.39 11.40 13.36
N ASN A 154 -30.21 12.30 13.90
CA ASN A 154 -31.64 12.04 14.09
C ASN A 154 -32.38 11.89 12.76
N LYS A 155 -32.03 12.70 11.75
CA LYS A 155 -32.59 12.58 10.41
C LYS A 155 -32.19 11.27 9.77
N ILE A 156 -30.92 10.87 9.87
CA ILE A 156 -30.42 9.60 9.34
C ILE A 156 -31.11 8.42 10.02
N ARG A 157 -31.20 8.41 11.36
CA ARG A 157 -31.91 7.37 12.12
C ARG A 157 -33.37 7.24 11.68
N LEU A 158 -34.06 8.35 11.45
CA LEU A 158 -35.44 8.35 10.98
C LEU A 158 -35.55 7.73 9.58
N GLU A 159 -34.69 8.14 8.65
CA GLU A 159 -34.62 7.57 7.29
C GLU A 159 -34.33 6.06 7.33
N LYS A 160 -33.38 5.59 8.15
CA LYS A 160 -33.08 4.16 8.30
C LYS A 160 -34.22 3.38 8.95
N ARG A 161 -34.89 3.96 9.94
CA ARG A 161 -36.06 3.34 10.57
C ARG A 161 -37.20 3.17 9.56
N GLN A 162 -37.43 4.16 8.70
CA GLN A 162 -38.41 4.08 7.63
C GLN A 162 -38.06 2.96 6.64
N ILE A 163 -36.81 2.90 6.16
CA ILE A 163 -36.35 1.83 5.27
C ILE A 163 -36.57 0.44 5.90
N LEU A 164 -36.22 0.26 7.17
CA LEU A 164 -36.41 -1.01 7.88
C LEU A 164 -37.88 -1.36 8.07
N ASN A 165 -38.74 -0.37 8.34
CA ASN A 165 -40.18 -0.60 8.45
C ASN A 165 -40.79 -0.98 7.09
N ASP A 166 -40.37 -0.34 6.00
CA ASP A 166 -40.81 -0.69 4.65
C ASP A 166 -40.37 -2.09 4.26
N ASP A 167 -39.13 -2.46 4.57
CA ASP A 167 -38.61 -3.82 4.38
C ASP A 167 -39.39 -4.86 5.20
N ARG A 168 -39.70 -4.55 6.46
CA ARG A 168 -40.53 -5.40 7.32
C ARG A 168 -41.92 -5.57 6.73
N ASN A 169 -42.56 -4.48 6.32
CA ASN A 169 -43.88 -4.49 5.70
C ASN A 169 -43.89 -5.29 4.39
N ASN A 170 -42.82 -5.21 3.59
CA ASN A 170 -42.67 -5.98 2.37
C ASN A 170 -42.49 -7.49 2.66
N ILE A 171 -41.78 -7.85 3.72
CA ILE A 171 -41.66 -9.26 4.15
C ILE A 171 -43.00 -9.75 4.70
N GLU A 172 -43.69 -8.96 5.50
CA GLU A 172 -45.03 -9.28 6.01
C GLU A 172 -46.04 -9.52 4.88
N LYS A 173 -45.97 -8.74 3.80
CA LYS A 173 -46.83 -8.94 2.61
C LYS A 173 -46.50 -10.22 1.82
N ASN A 174 -45.26 -10.67 1.84
CA ASN A 174 -44.78 -11.76 0.98
C ASN A 174 -44.65 -13.11 1.70
N TYR A 175 -44.72 -13.14 3.02
CA TYR A 175 -44.58 -14.36 3.83
C TYR A 175 -45.81 -14.57 4.74
N PRO A 176 -46.30 -15.81 4.91
CA PRO A 176 -47.37 -16.13 5.84
C PRO A 176 -47.06 -15.69 7.27
N TYR A 177 -48.10 -15.33 8.05
CA TYR A 177 -48.00 -14.82 9.43
C TYR A 177 -47.07 -15.67 10.32
N ASP A 178 -47.15 -16.99 10.21
CA ASP A 178 -46.37 -17.92 11.03
C ASP A 178 -44.86 -17.95 10.70
N THR A 179 -44.46 -17.34 9.57
CA THR A 179 -43.08 -17.41 9.04
C THR A 179 -42.43 -16.05 8.85
N PHE A 180 -43.20 -14.96 8.76
CA PHE A 180 -42.63 -13.63 8.52
C PHE A 180 -41.70 -13.19 9.64
N GLU A 181 -42.06 -13.40 10.93
CA GLU A 181 -41.21 -12.99 12.06
C GLU A 181 -39.88 -13.73 12.04
N THR A 182 -39.90 -15.02 11.74
CA THR A 182 -38.65 -15.81 11.64
C THR A 182 -37.77 -15.36 10.48
N THR A 183 -38.38 -14.99 9.36
CA THR A 183 -37.67 -14.48 8.17
C THR A 183 -37.11 -13.08 8.42
N TRP A 184 -37.89 -12.22 9.10
CA TRP A 184 -37.47 -10.89 9.52
C TRP A 184 -36.31 -10.93 10.51
N ASN A 185 -36.41 -11.77 11.54
CA ASN A 185 -35.34 -11.95 12.53
C ASN A 185 -34.07 -12.51 11.89
N LYS A 186 -34.18 -13.45 10.94
CA LYS A 186 -33.02 -13.92 10.14
C LYS A 186 -32.39 -12.80 9.32
N LYS A 187 -33.20 -11.91 8.72
CA LYS A 187 -32.70 -10.76 7.98
C LYS A 187 -31.94 -9.80 8.90
N LEU A 188 -32.51 -9.42 10.04
CA LEU A 188 -31.83 -8.58 11.05
C LEU A 188 -30.54 -9.23 11.58
N GLN A 189 -30.50 -10.56 11.68
CA GLN A 189 -29.33 -11.32 12.10
C GLN A 189 -28.26 -11.50 11.00
N SER A 190 -28.43 -10.91 9.82
CA SER A 190 -27.40 -10.95 8.78
C SER A 190 -26.32 -9.88 8.97
N ASP A 191 -25.19 -10.05 8.28
CA ASP A 191 -24.07 -9.10 8.27
C ASP A 191 -24.50 -7.69 7.81
N GLU A 192 -25.47 -7.62 6.89
CA GLU A 192 -26.02 -6.37 6.35
C GLU A 192 -26.58 -5.47 7.45
N TYR A 193 -27.18 -6.06 8.49
CA TYR A 193 -27.78 -5.37 9.63
C TYR A 193 -26.99 -5.57 10.92
N GLY A 194 -25.76 -6.07 10.83
CA GLY A 194 -24.83 -6.15 11.95
C GLY A 194 -25.24 -7.16 13.03
N HIS A 195 -25.94 -8.22 12.65
CA HIS A 195 -26.48 -9.24 13.57
C HIS A 195 -27.39 -8.67 14.67
N SER A 196 -28.21 -7.67 14.31
CA SER A 196 -29.06 -6.95 15.25
C SER A 196 -30.19 -7.81 15.81
N LYS A 197 -30.52 -7.62 17.09
CA LYS A 197 -31.62 -8.33 17.76
C LYS A 197 -32.99 -7.69 17.51
N ASN A 198 -33.00 -6.40 17.22
CA ASN A 198 -34.22 -5.62 17.03
C ASN A 198 -33.98 -4.49 16.01
N ILE A 199 -35.06 -3.80 15.64
CA ILE A 199 -35.03 -2.69 14.67
C ILE A 199 -34.15 -1.55 15.17
N ASP A 200 -34.18 -1.23 16.46
CA ASP A 200 -33.41 -0.10 17.01
C ASP A 200 -31.90 -0.36 16.92
N GLU A 201 -31.45 -1.56 17.25
CA GLU A 201 -30.05 -1.99 17.08
C GLU A 201 -29.62 -1.95 15.60
N ALA A 202 -30.50 -2.37 14.68
CA ALA A 202 -30.24 -2.32 13.24
C ALA A 202 -30.17 -0.88 12.72
N VAL A 203 -31.06 0.00 13.19
CA VAL A 203 -31.03 1.43 12.88
C VAL A 203 -29.70 2.04 13.34
N GLU A 204 -29.25 1.75 14.56
CA GLU A 204 -27.97 2.25 15.07
C GLU A 204 -26.79 1.73 14.27
N TYR A 205 -26.77 0.45 13.90
CA TYR A 205 -25.71 -0.14 13.09
C TYR A 205 -25.66 0.50 11.69
N LEU A 206 -26.80 0.62 11.00
CA LEU A 206 -26.87 1.23 9.67
C LEU A 206 -26.53 2.72 9.71
N THR A 207 -26.98 3.44 10.75
CA THR A 207 -26.61 4.84 10.97
C THR A 207 -25.10 4.97 11.14
N PHE A 208 -24.51 4.13 11.99
CA PHE A 208 -23.06 4.07 12.19
C PHE A 208 -22.32 3.82 10.87
N LYS A 209 -22.75 2.85 10.05
CA LYS A 209 -22.12 2.53 8.77
C LYS A 209 -22.23 3.67 7.74
N GLU A 210 -23.32 4.42 7.74
CA GLU A 210 -23.46 5.58 6.86
C GLU A 210 -22.52 6.73 7.25
N VAL A 211 -22.40 7.01 8.56
CA VAL A 211 -21.67 8.19 9.04
C VAL A 211 -20.17 7.95 9.29
N GLU A 212 -19.73 6.69 9.37
CA GLU A 212 -18.35 6.33 9.72
C GLU A 212 -17.30 7.02 8.83
N ASN A 213 -17.53 7.08 7.52
CA ASN A 213 -16.59 7.72 6.58
C ASN A 213 -16.60 9.25 6.71
N GLU A 214 -17.78 9.84 6.91
CA GLU A 214 -17.94 11.28 7.10
C GLU A 214 -17.33 11.76 8.43
N ALA A 215 -17.41 10.96 9.48
CA ALA A 215 -16.74 11.22 10.75
C ALA A 215 -15.21 11.23 10.62
N LYS A 216 -14.66 10.50 9.65
CA LYS A 216 -13.21 10.38 9.41
C LYS A 216 -12.65 11.47 8.48
N ARG A 217 -13.47 12.46 8.08
CA ARG A 217 -13.04 13.59 7.22
C ARG A 217 -11.83 14.35 7.75
N ARG A 218 -11.76 14.57 9.06
CA ARG A 218 -10.61 15.20 9.75
C ARG A 218 -9.27 14.45 9.60
N PHE A 219 -9.30 13.18 9.22
CA PHE A 219 -8.10 12.37 8.99
C PHE A 219 -7.76 12.23 7.50
N SER A 220 -8.66 12.66 6.62
CA SER A 220 -8.51 12.55 5.18
C SER A 220 -8.09 13.88 4.56
N ILE A 221 -7.10 13.84 3.68
CA ILE A 221 -6.66 15.01 2.91
C ILE A 221 -7.42 15.08 1.59
N GLU A 222 -7.74 16.30 1.16
CA GLU A 222 -8.22 16.60 -0.19
C GLU A 222 -7.31 17.60 -0.89
N ALA A 223 -7.16 17.41 -2.20
CA ALA A 223 -6.57 18.38 -3.10
C ALA A 223 -7.56 18.64 -4.24
N LYS A 224 -7.93 19.90 -4.46
CA LYS A 224 -8.92 20.26 -5.49
C LYS A 224 -8.57 21.60 -6.13
N VAL A 225 -8.62 21.64 -7.46
CA VAL A 225 -8.51 22.90 -8.21
C VAL A 225 -9.84 23.65 -8.10
N VAL A 226 -9.77 24.90 -7.67
CA VAL A 226 -10.91 25.81 -7.47
C VAL A 226 -10.57 27.18 -8.03
N ASP A 227 -11.59 28.00 -8.29
CA ASP A 227 -11.35 29.40 -8.62
C ASP A 227 -10.93 30.15 -7.33
N LEU A 228 -9.95 31.04 -7.46
CA LEU A 228 -9.40 31.79 -6.31
C LEU A 228 -10.48 32.60 -5.58
N LYS A 229 -11.49 33.08 -6.33
CA LYS A 229 -12.65 33.80 -5.78
C LYS A 229 -13.50 32.95 -4.83
N ASP A 230 -13.51 31.62 -4.99
CA ASP A 230 -14.35 30.73 -4.19
C ASP A 230 -13.76 30.48 -2.79
N ILE A 231 -12.47 30.75 -2.61
CA ILE A 231 -11.76 30.58 -1.34
C ILE A 231 -11.36 31.90 -0.69
N LYS A 232 -11.30 33.00 -1.46
CA LYS A 232 -11.10 34.37 -0.97
C LYS A 232 -12.42 35.14 -0.91
N ARG A 233 -13.41 34.55 -0.24
CA ARG A 233 -14.77 35.13 -0.14
C ARG A 233 -14.84 36.13 1.01
N ASN A 234 -15.43 37.29 0.74
CA ASN A 234 -15.67 38.33 1.74
C ASN A 234 -17.15 38.40 2.09
N ALA A 235 -17.47 38.76 3.32
CA ALA A 235 -18.83 38.95 3.78
C ALA A 235 -19.50 40.11 3.01
N THR A 236 -20.69 39.89 2.44
CA THR A 236 -21.42 40.97 1.75
C THR A 236 -22.22 41.85 2.70
N ARG A 237 -22.42 41.38 3.94
CA ARG A 237 -23.07 42.03 5.08
C ARG A 237 -22.48 41.48 6.38
N ASP A 238 -22.78 42.11 7.51
CA ASP A 238 -22.41 41.56 8.82
C ASP A 238 -23.04 40.18 9.01
N ILE A 239 -22.24 39.23 9.51
CA ILE A 239 -22.65 37.84 9.74
C ILE A 239 -22.64 37.58 11.24
N ASP A 240 -23.81 37.26 11.79
CA ASP A 240 -23.98 36.96 13.21
C ASP A 240 -23.65 35.50 13.55
N ALA A 241 -23.17 35.29 14.78
CA ALA A 241 -23.06 33.96 15.38
C ALA A 241 -24.46 33.38 15.57
N THR A 242 -24.67 32.13 15.19
CA THR A 242 -25.97 31.45 15.33
C THR A 242 -25.86 30.24 16.24
N ASP A 243 -26.94 29.95 16.97
CA ASP A 243 -27.08 28.75 17.80
C ASP A 243 -27.39 27.51 16.93
N GLU A 244 -27.55 26.34 17.56
CA GLU A 244 -27.83 25.09 16.87
C GLU A 244 -29.14 25.13 16.04
N ASN A 245 -30.06 26.02 16.39
CA ASN A 245 -31.35 26.23 15.72
C ASN A 245 -31.31 27.36 14.67
N GLY A 246 -30.17 28.04 14.50
CA GLY A 246 -30.02 29.14 13.56
C GLY A 246 -30.41 30.53 14.11
N ASN A 247 -30.67 30.65 15.42
CA ASN A 247 -30.97 31.95 16.04
C ASN A 247 -29.68 32.68 16.40
N PRO A 248 -29.62 34.02 16.29
CA PRO A 248 -28.43 34.78 16.62
C PRO A 248 -28.09 34.72 18.12
N ILE A 249 -26.84 34.39 18.43
CA ILE A 249 -26.28 34.36 19.78
C ILE A 249 -26.02 35.80 20.23
N LYS A 250 -26.41 36.14 21.45
CA LYS A 250 -26.17 37.45 22.04
C LYS A 250 -24.83 37.49 22.80
N ASP A 251 -24.15 38.64 22.75
CA ASP A 251 -22.96 38.92 23.53
C ASP A 251 -23.29 39.25 25.00
N ALA A 252 -22.27 39.47 25.83
CA ALA A 252 -22.42 39.82 27.24
C ALA A 252 -23.18 41.16 27.47
N SER A 253 -23.33 41.97 26.41
CA SER A 253 -24.02 43.26 26.42
C SER A 253 -25.47 43.16 25.91
N GLY A 254 -25.92 41.98 25.48
CA GLY A 254 -27.26 41.73 24.95
C GLY A 254 -27.45 42.02 23.46
N ASN A 255 -26.38 42.41 22.74
CA ASN A 255 -26.39 42.65 21.29
C ASN A 255 -26.05 41.36 20.53
N GLN A 256 -26.39 41.29 19.24
CA GLN A 256 -26.02 40.13 18.41
C GLN A 256 -24.50 40.03 18.28
N LYS A 257 -23.95 38.83 18.52
CA LYS A 257 -22.52 38.58 18.42
C LYS A 257 -22.12 38.45 16.96
N ILE A 258 -21.53 39.50 16.38
CA ILE A 258 -21.02 39.50 15.01
C ILE A 258 -19.79 38.58 14.91
N LEU A 259 -19.80 37.64 13.97
CA LEU A 259 -18.66 36.77 13.61
C LEU A 259 -17.73 37.43 12.59
N PHE A 260 -18.30 38.06 11.58
CA PHE A 260 -17.58 38.75 10.51
C PHE A 260 -18.30 40.03 10.13
N LYS A 261 -17.55 41.12 9.97
CA LYS A 261 -18.09 42.37 9.44
C LYS A 261 -18.14 42.35 7.92
N GLN A 262 -18.99 43.18 7.34
CA GLN A 262 -19.02 43.41 5.90
C GLN A 262 -17.61 43.71 5.36
N GLY A 263 -17.21 42.98 4.31
CA GLY A 263 -15.91 43.10 3.67
C GLY A 263 -14.81 42.21 4.25
N GLU A 264 -15.01 41.58 5.41
CA GLU A 264 -14.03 40.66 6.00
C GLU A 264 -14.03 39.29 5.31
N ASN A 265 -12.87 38.63 5.25
CA ASN A 265 -12.74 37.28 4.70
C ASN A 265 -13.44 36.27 5.63
N VAL A 266 -14.45 35.59 5.11
CA VAL A 266 -15.28 34.64 5.88
C VAL A 266 -14.68 33.23 5.94
N LEU A 267 -13.60 32.96 5.20
CA LEU A 267 -12.89 31.67 5.17
C LEU A 267 -11.39 31.88 5.53
N PRO A 268 -11.07 32.37 6.74
CA PRO A 268 -9.70 32.76 7.12
C PRO A 268 -8.70 31.60 7.22
N TYR A 269 -9.21 30.36 7.27
CA TYR A 269 -8.38 29.16 7.25
C TYR A 269 -7.77 28.86 5.87
N TYR A 270 -8.22 29.50 4.78
CA TYR A 270 -7.53 29.43 3.50
C TYR A 270 -6.34 30.38 3.48
N GLN A 271 -5.14 29.84 3.70
CA GLN A 271 -3.86 30.55 3.74
C GLN A 271 -2.94 30.10 2.60
N GLU A 272 -2.36 31.06 1.90
CA GLU A 272 -1.46 30.80 0.77
C GLU A 272 -0.20 30.07 1.21
N ASN A 273 0.27 29.13 0.39
CA ASN A 273 1.42 28.26 0.67
C ASN A 273 1.25 27.36 1.90
N LYS A 274 0.04 27.27 2.46
CA LYS A 274 -0.27 26.45 3.61
C LYS A 274 -1.44 25.50 3.35
N THR A 275 -2.60 26.06 3.03
CA THR A 275 -3.84 25.30 2.76
C THR A 275 -4.35 25.52 1.34
N TYR A 276 -3.78 26.46 0.60
CA TYR A 276 -3.94 26.55 -0.85
C TYR A 276 -2.64 27.01 -1.51
N PHE A 277 -2.48 26.67 -2.78
CA PHE A 277 -1.31 27.03 -3.58
C PHE A 277 -1.78 27.62 -4.92
N ILE A 278 -1.00 28.58 -5.42
CA ILE A 278 -1.24 29.27 -6.70
C ILE A 278 -0.02 29.10 -7.59
N ASP A 279 -0.23 29.15 -8.90
CA ASP A 279 0.83 29.16 -9.91
C ASP A 279 0.68 30.42 -10.77
N SER A 280 1.80 31.08 -11.08
CA SER A 280 1.80 32.34 -11.84
C SER A 280 1.21 32.20 -13.25
N LYS A 281 1.16 30.99 -13.81
CA LYS A 281 0.57 30.67 -15.11
C LYS A 281 -0.95 30.50 -15.03
N GLN A 282 -1.53 30.30 -13.84
CA GLN A 282 -2.98 30.24 -13.61
C GLN A 282 -3.40 31.14 -12.44
N PRO A 283 -3.27 32.48 -12.55
CA PRO A 283 -3.42 33.39 -11.42
C PRO A 283 -4.84 33.44 -10.82
N ASN A 284 -5.86 33.04 -11.59
CA ASN A 284 -7.25 33.04 -11.15
C ASN A 284 -7.69 31.73 -10.48
N LYS A 285 -6.81 30.72 -10.44
CA LYS A 285 -7.11 29.41 -9.88
C LYS A 285 -6.15 29.11 -8.73
N ALA A 286 -6.63 28.28 -7.81
CA ALA A 286 -5.83 27.74 -6.73
C ALA A 286 -6.08 26.24 -6.62
N VAL A 287 -5.09 25.52 -6.10
CA VAL A 287 -5.30 24.16 -5.59
C VAL A 287 -5.44 24.27 -4.07
N ILE A 288 -6.62 23.94 -3.54
CA ILE A 288 -6.77 23.74 -2.10
C ILE A 288 -6.08 22.44 -1.71
N PHE A 289 -5.48 22.44 -0.52
CA PHE A 289 -4.85 21.29 0.09
C PHE A 289 -5.15 21.35 1.59
N THR A 290 -6.22 20.67 1.97
CA THR A 290 -6.77 20.72 3.33
C THR A 290 -7.16 19.32 3.78
N THR A 291 -7.49 19.15 5.06
CA THR A 291 -8.32 18.01 5.42
C THR A 291 -9.74 18.19 4.86
N LYS A 292 -10.48 17.09 4.70
CA LYS A 292 -11.88 17.11 4.27
C LYS A 292 -12.83 17.65 5.34
N SER A 293 -12.31 17.93 6.54
CA SER A 293 -13.08 18.44 7.68
C SER A 293 -13.75 19.77 7.36
N TYR A 294 -14.98 19.94 7.85
CA TYR A 294 -15.62 21.26 7.91
C TYR A 294 -15.15 22.07 9.13
N VAL A 295 -14.65 21.42 10.18
CA VAL A 295 -14.13 22.08 11.38
C VAL A 295 -12.91 22.91 11.01
N ALA A 296 -13.01 24.24 11.18
CA ALA A 296 -12.01 25.21 10.70
C ALA A 296 -10.59 24.93 11.22
N ASP A 297 -10.44 24.64 12.51
CA ASP A 297 -9.15 24.39 13.15
C ASP A 297 -8.47 23.10 12.66
N LEU A 298 -9.25 22.18 12.08
CA LEU A 298 -8.76 20.91 11.55
C LEU A 298 -8.46 20.96 10.05
N LYS A 299 -8.76 22.06 9.35
CA LYS A 299 -8.53 22.16 7.90
C LYS A 299 -7.06 22.18 7.51
N ASP A 300 -6.19 22.69 8.37
CA ASP A 300 -4.76 22.76 8.14
C ASP A 300 -4.11 21.36 8.15
N PRO A 301 -3.54 20.88 7.03
CA PRO A 301 -2.95 19.55 6.96
C PRO A 301 -1.55 19.48 7.60
N SER A 302 -0.97 20.59 8.07
CA SER A 302 0.42 20.66 8.56
C SER A 302 0.75 19.62 9.61
N THR A 303 -0.17 19.39 10.56
CA THR A 303 0.01 18.38 11.62
C THR A 303 0.02 16.96 11.06
N ILE A 304 -0.81 16.67 10.05
CA ILE A 304 -0.83 15.35 9.38
C ILE A 304 0.47 15.14 8.61
N ILE A 305 0.95 16.15 7.87
CA ILE A 305 2.21 16.09 7.13
C ILE A 305 3.39 15.82 8.08
N ALA A 306 3.48 16.57 9.19
CA ALA A 306 4.53 16.42 10.18
C ALA A 306 4.48 15.05 10.88
N LYS A 307 3.29 14.58 11.25
CA LYS A 307 3.09 13.26 11.85
C LYS A 307 3.41 12.12 10.88
N TYR A 308 3.07 12.28 9.60
CA TYR A 308 3.42 11.30 8.58
C TYR A 308 4.93 11.24 8.36
N PHE A 309 5.60 12.40 8.27
CA PHE A 309 7.04 12.47 8.05
C PHE A 309 7.86 11.98 9.25
N SER A 310 7.44 12.29 10.47
CA SER A 310 8.13 11.84 11.69
C SER A 310 8.03 10.33 11.87
N LYS A 311 6.91 9.71 11.48
CA LYS A 311 6.71 8.25 11.61
C LYS A 311 7.31 7.42 10.49
N ASN A 312 7.59 8.01 9.32
CA ASN A 312 7.96 7.26 8.13
C ASN A 312 9.26 7.77 7.50
N ASN A 313 10.13 6.85 7.10
CA ASN A 313 11.17 7.14 6.13
C ASN A 313 10.53 7.20 4.74
N ILE A 314 10.52 8.40 4.18
CA ILE A 314 9.82 8.71 2.94
C ILE A 314 10.77 8.55 1.76
N ASN A 315 10.34 7.78 0.78
CA ASN A 315 11.11 7.42 -0.39
C ASN A 315 10.32 7.72 -1.67
N ILE A 316 11.03 8.10 -2.72
CA ILE A 316 10.53 8.23 -4.08
C ILE A 316 11.37 7.30 -4.94
N ALA A 317 10.78 6.18 -5.34
CA ALA A 317 11.44 5.21 -6.20
C ALA A 317 11.20 5.55 -7.68
N THR A 318 12.27 5.44 -8.47
CA THR A 318 12.21 5.33 -9.92
C THR A 318 12.34 3.85 -10.28
N THR A 319 11.29 3.27 -10.85
CA THR A 319 11.21 1.84 -11.17
C THR A 319 10.84 1.63 -12.62
N VAL A 320 11.72 0.99 -13.39
CA VAL A 320 11.46 0.61 -14.78
C VAL A 320 11.67 -0.89 -14.95
N LEU A 321 10.63 -1.58 -15.40
CA LEU A 321 10.68 -3.00 -15.67
C LEU A 321 11.14 -3.27 -17.11
N LEU A 322 12.35 -3.77 -17.26
CA LEU A 322 12.95 -4.18 -18.52
C LEU A 322 12.60 -5.64 -18.85
N PRO A 323 12.58 -6.02 -20.14
CA PRO A 323 12.28 -7.39 -20.55
C PRO A 323 13.38 -8.38 -20.14
N GLY A 324 12.98 -9.64 -19.96
CA GLY A 324 13.87 -10.75 -19.63
C GLY A 324 13.67 -11.25 -18.19
N VAL A 325 13.27 -12.51 -18.03
CA VAL A 325 13.04 -13.14 -16.73
C VAL A 325 14.13 -14.19 -16.49
N VAL A 326 14.78 -14.13 -15.32
CA VAL A 326 15.80 -15.12 -14.95
C VAL A 326 15.17 -16.49 -14.75
N ASN A 327 15.82 -17.54 -15.23
CA ASN A 327 15.41 -18.91 -14.95
C ASN A 327 15.94 -19.37 -13.58
N ASN A 328 15.15 -20.12 -12.82
CA ASN A 328 15.61 -20.69 -11.54
C ASN A 328 16.81 -21.62 -11.74
N ASP A 329 16.85 -22.33 -12.87
CA ASP A 329 18.05 -23.04 -13.32
C ASP A 329 18.92 -22.08 -14.16
N LEU A 330 20.04 -21.64 -13.59
CA LEU A 330 20.95 -20.67 -14.24
C LEU A 330 21.65 -21.23 -15.48
N THR A 331 21.54 -22.53 -15.76
CA THR A 331 22.01 -23.16 -17.00
C THR A 331 21.08 -22.91 -18.18
N LEU A 332 19.81 -22.59 -17.92
CA LEU A 332 18.82 -22.24 -18.92
C LEU A 332 18.87 -20.75 -19.26
N PRO A 333 18.60 -20.36 -20.52
CA PRO A 333 18.55 -18.95 -20.91
C PRO A 333 17.46 -18.20 -20.14
N PHE A 334 17.62 -16.87 -20.04
CA PHE A 334 16.52 -16.00 -19.62
C PHE A 334 15.32 -16.18 -20.56
N SER A 335 14.11 -16.06 -20.02
CA SER A 335 12.87 -16.13 -20.83
C SER A 335 12.44 -14.74 -21.30
N PHE A 336 12.00 -14.67 -22.55
CA PHE A 336 11.41 -13.48 -23.20
C PHE A 336 10.00 -13.77 -23.75
N ASP A 337 9.35 -14.81 -23.23
CA ASP A 337 8.11 -15.35 -23.81
C ASP A 337 6.84 -14.65 -23.32
N LYS A 338 6.92 -13.88 -22.22
CA LYS A 338 5.79 -13.19 -21.59
C LYS A 338 5.71 -11.73 -21.98
N ASP A 339 4.51 -11.16 -21.96
CA ASP A 339 4.24 -9.72 -22.00
C ASP A 339 4.94 -8.94 -23.13
N ASN A 340 5.05 -9.55 -24.32
CA ASN A 340 5.78 -9.00 -25.47
C ASN A 340 7.26 -8.67 -25.19
N ALA A 341 7.90 -9.35 -24.22
CA ALA A 341 9.27 -9.08 -23.82
C ALA A 341 10.27 -9.18 -24.98
N LYS A 342 10.12 -10.15 -25.89
CA LYS A 342 10.96 -10.25 -27.11
C LYS A 342 10.81 -9.02 -28.01
N GLU A 343 9.59 -8.50 -28.17
CA GLU A 343 9.35 -7.27 -28.95
C GLU A 343 10.00 -6.06 -28.28
N LYS A 344 9.90 -5.94 -26.95
CA LYS A 344 10.59 -4.87 -26.20
C LYS A 344 12.10 -4.97 -26.34
N LEU A 345 12.68 -6.17 -26.29
CA LEU A 345 14.09 -6.41 -26.54
C LEU A 345 14.50 -5.93 -27.94
N ILE A 346 13.73 -6.28 -28.98
CA ILE A 346 13.95 -5.80 -30.35
C ILE A 346 13.91 -4.27 -30.38
N ASN A 347 12.93 -3.65 -29.73
CA ASN A 347 12.79 -2.19 -29.70
C ASN A 347 13.93 -1.50 -28.94
N ILE A 348 14.50 -2.09 -27.89
CA ILE A 348 15.70 -1.57 -27.21
C ILE A 348 16.91 -1.60 -28.15
N LEU A 349 17.02 -2.60 -29.02
CA LEU A 349 18.12 -2.76 -29.97
C LEU A 349 18.01 -1.83 -31.20
N LYS A 350 16.82 -1.30 -31.47
CA LYS A 350 16.55 -0.33 -32.56
C LYS A 350 17.11 1.06 -32.23
N TYR A 351 17.04 1.95 -33.22
CA TYR A 351 17.49 3.34 -33.17
C TYR A 351 16.30 4.30 -33.29
N THR A 352 16.42 5.47 -32.66
CA THR A 352 15.46 6.59 -32.81
C THR A 352 16.16 7.79 -33.43
N VAL A 353 15.45 8.45 -34.34
CA VAL A 353 15.85 9.74 -34.91
C VAL A 353 15.22 10.87 -34.11
N THR A 354 16.03 11.84 -33.72
CA THR A 354 15.60 13.01 -32.95
C THR A 354 16.00 14.29 -33.66
N LYS A 355 15.09 15.26 -33.68
CA LYS A 355 15.38 16.61 -34.15
C LYS A 355 15.63 17.50 -32.93
N ASN A 356 16.82 18.10 -32.87
CA ASN A 356 17.19 19.01 -31.80
C ASN A 356 16.50 20.37 -31.99
N THR A 357 16.58 21.23 -30.98
CA THR A 357 16.01 22.59 -30.98
C THR A 357 16.53 23.45 -32.13
N ASP A 358 17.78 23.23 -32.56
CA ASP A 358 18.41 23.95 -33.68
C ASP A 358 18.06 23.34 -35.05
N SER A 359 17.02 22.49 -35.11
CA SER A 359 16.60 21.74 -36.30
C SER A 359 17.57 20.70 -36.84
N ASN A 360 18.72 20.50 -36.22
CA ASN A 360 19.66 19.43 -36.57
C ASN A 360 19.09 18.06 -36.23
N VAL A 361 19.20 17.11 -37.15
CA VAL A 361 18.73 15.74 -36.98
C VAL A 361 19.88 14.87 -36.49
N THR A 362 19.64 14.14 -35.42
CA THR A 362 20.56 13.16 -34.84
C THR A 362 19.84 11.82 -34.72
N PHE A 363 20.59 10.73 -34.53
CA PHE A 363 20.01 9.45 -34.17
C PHE A 363 20.82 8.82 -33.03
N SER A 364 20.17 7.98 -32.24
CA SER A 364 20.78 7.27 -31.11
C SER A 364 20.15 5.89 -30.97
N GLN A 365 20.86 4.95 -30.36
CA GLN A 365 20.31 3.64 -30.06
C GLN A 365 19.31 3.78 -28.90
N ASN A 366 18.21 3.04 -28.94
CA ASN A 366 17.14 3.17 -27.94
C ASN A 366 17.60 2.83 -26.52
N ILE A 367 18.63 1.97 -26.37
CA ILE A 367 19.26 1.71 -25.06
C ILE A 367 19.84 2.97 -24.40
N ASP A 368 20.22 3.99 -25.17
CA ASP A 368 20.75 5.25 -24.62
C ASP A 368 19.69 6.00 -23.81
N PHE A 369 18.40 5.78 -24.07
CA PHE A 369 17.34 6.29 -23.22
C PHE A 369 17.39 5.68 -21.81
N LEU A 370 17.52 4.35 -21.70
CA LEU A 370 17.58 3.66 -20.40
C LEU A 370 18.86 4.03 -19.65
N LYS A 371 19.98 4.13 -20.37
CA LYS A 371 21.26 4.63 -19.84
C LYS A 371 21.18 6.06 -19.36
N ASN A 372 20.33 6.91 -19.94
CA ASN A 372 20.16 8.29 -19.51
C ASN A 372 18.82 8.53 -18.79
N ILE A 373 18.21 7.47 -18.27
CA ILE A 373 16.94 7.60 -17.58
C ILE A 373 17.09 8.56 -16.39
N SER A 374 16.23 9.56 -16.37
CA SER A 374 16.08 10.54 -15.29
C SER A 374 15.28 9.90 -14.14
N ASP A 375 15.40 10.48 -12.95
CA ASP A 375 14.53 10.09 -11.84
C ASP A 375 13.07 10.47 -12.08
N ALA A 376 12.19 9.82 -11.34
CA ALA A 376 10.75 10.03 -11.37
C ALA A 376 10.40 11.51 -11.20
N VAL A 377 11.00 12.17 -10.21
CA VAL A 377 10.73 13.58 -9.88
C VAL A 377 10.89 14.48 -11.08
N TYR A 378 12.02 14.36 -11.80
CA TYR A 378 12.23 15.13 -13.01
C TYR A 378 11.10 14.91 -14.01
N ASN A 379 10.71 13.66 -14.29
CA ASN A 379 9.70 13.31 -15.31
C ASN A 379 8.26 13.68 -14.96
N THR A 380 7.93 13.74 -13.68
CA THR A 380 6.57 13.99 -13.19
C THR A 380 6.31 15.45 -12.86
N THR A 381 7.36 16.25 -12.61
CA THR A 381 7.20 17.64 -12.19
C THR A 381 7.70 18.66 -13.20
N LEU A 382 7.00 19.79 -13.26
CA LEU A 382 7.45 20.98 -13.97
C LEU A 382 8.69 21.56 -13.28
N GLN A 383 9.75 21.80 -14.05
CA GLN A 383 10.97 22.41 -13.53
C GLN A 383 10.86 23.94 -13.50
N SER A 384 11.56 24.61 -12.57
CA SER A 384 11.40 26.06 -12.29
C SER A 384 11.56 26.98 -13.52
N ASN A 385 12.35 26.58 -14.52
CA ASN A 385 12.61 27.34 -15.75
C ASN A 385 11.99 26.69 -17.01
N GLU A 386 11.03 25.77 -16.83
CA GLU A 386 10.40 25.03 -17.92
C GLU A 386 9.03 25.61 -18.28
N THR A 387 8.75 25.74 -19.58
CA THR A 387 7.41 26.09 -20.07
C THR A 387 6.51 24.85 -20.00
N LEU A 388 5.19 25.04 -19.83
CA LEU A 388 4.26 23.91 -19.77
C LEU A 388 4.32 23.02 -21.02
N ASP A 389 4.50 23.63 -22.19
CA ASP A 389 4.64 22.91 -23.45
C ASP A 389 5.94 22.10 -23.53
N ARG A 390 7.06 22.62 -23.00
CA ARG A 390 8.32 21.86 -22.90
C ARG A 390 8.19 20.67 -21.94
N PHE A 391 7.54 20.88 -20.79
CA PHE A 391 7.21 19.81 -19.84
C PHE A 391 6.36 18.72 -20.49
N ASN A 392 5.26 19.09 -21.14
CA ASN A 392 4.36 18.13 -21.80
C ASN A 392 5.07 17.34 -22.91
N ARG A 393 5.96 17.99 -23.68
CA ARG A 393 6.78 17.29 -24.69
C ARG A 393 7.76 16.31 -24.05
N ARG A 394 8.41 16.71 -22.95
CA ARG A 394 9.33 15.85 -22.19
C ARG A 394 8.61 14.65 -21.59
N LYS A 395 7.46 14.86 -20.95
CA LYS A 395 6.58 13.82 -20.40
C LYS A 395 6.15 12.83 -21.48
N ARG A 396 5.57 13.29 -22.59
CA ARG A 396 5.14 12.42 -23.71
C ARG A 396 6.28 11.62 -24.30
N ARG A 397 7.47 12.22 -24.42
CA ARG A 397 8.67 11.52 -24.89
C ARG A 397 9.07 10.40 -23.92
N PHE A 398 9.01 10.65 -22.62
CA PHE A 398 9.28 9.65 -21.60
C PHE A 398 8.26 8.51 -21.62
N GLU A 399 6.96 8.83 -21.68
CA GLU A 399 5.86 7.87 -21.83
C GLU A 399 6.04 6.99 -23.08
N PHE A 400 6.40 7.61 -24.21
CA PHE A 400 6.67 6.89 -25.45
C PHE A 400 7.78 5.85 -25.27
N TYR A 401 8.91 6.22 -24.67
CA TYR A 401 10.01 5.27 -24.47
C TYR A 401 9.68 4.21 -23.41
N LEU A 402 8.99 4.57 -22.31
CA LEU A 402 8.53 3.57 -21.34
C LEU A 402 7.64 2.52 -22.01
N ASN A 403 6.65 2.97 -22.78
CA ASN A 403 5.72 2.07 -23.47
C ASN A 403 6.42 1.18 -24.50
N ASN A 404 7.34 1.74 -25.30
CA ASN A 404 7.92 1.01 -26.42
C ASN A 404 9.12 0.13 -26.04
N LEU A 405 9.89 0.53 -25.03
CA LEU A 405 11.15 -0.13 -24.66
C LEU A 405 11.02 -1.02 -23.42
N THR A 406 9.97 -0.86 -22.62
CA THR A 406 9.88 -1.49 -21.29
C THR A 406 8.54 -2.20 -21.11
N LEU A 407 8.41 -2.95 -20.02
CA LEU A 407 7.17 -3.56 -19.54
C LEU A 407 6.44 -2.64 -18.53
N THR A 408 6.94 -1.42 -18.34
CA THR A 408 6.38 -0.43 -17.41
C THR A 408 5.21 0.29 -18.07
N LYS A 409 4.12 0.45 -17.31
CA LYS A 409 2.97 1.23 -17.73
C LYS A 409 3.37 2.70 -17.93
N PRO A 410 3.17 3.30 -19.12
CA PRO A 410 3.67 4.64 -19.43
C PRO A 410 3.11 5.74 -18.52
N GLU A 411 1.83 5.64 -18.15
CA GLU A 411 1.13 6.62 -17.31
C GLU A 411 1.72 6.74 -15.89
N THR A 412 2.49 5.74 -15.44
CA THR A 412 3.15 5.76 -14.14
C THR A 412 4.36 6.69 -14.10
N LEU A 413 4.93 7.03 -15.27
CA LEU A 413 6.19 7.76 -15.38
C LEU A 413 7.32 7.14 -14.51
N ALA A 414 7.34 5.80 -14.46
CA ALA A 414 8.31 5.01 -13.71
C ALA A 414 8.28 5.25 -12.19
N THR A 415 7.14 5.61 -11.62
CA THR A 415 7.00 5.74 -10.16
C THR A 415 5.65 5.24 -9.63
N ASN A 416 5.67 4.75 -8.38
CA ASN A 416 4.48 4.42 -7.61
C ASN A 416 4.05 5.56 -6.67
N GLY A 417 4.72 6.70 -6.77
CA GLY A 417 4.50 7.89 -5.95
C GLY A 417 5.37 7.91 -4.70
N ILE A 418 4.93 8.67 -3.69
CA ILE A 418 5.61 8.69 -2.39
C ILE A 418 5.34 7.38 -1.65
N GLN A 419 6.39 6.80 -1.08
CA GLN A 419 6.32 5.52 -0.37
C GLN A 419 6.99 5.63 1.00
N SER A 420 6.36 5.08 2.04
CA SER A 420 7.10 4.75 3.25
C SER A 420 8.00 3.53 3.00
N TYR A 421 9.01 3.31 3.84
CA TYR A 421 9.81 2.08 3.76
C TYR A 421 8.94 0.81 3.93
N ASP A 422 7.92 0.89 4.79
CA ASP A 422 6.89 -0.15 4.97
C ASP A 422 6.09 -0.40 3.67
N ASP A 423 5.69 0.65 2.96
CA ASP A 423 5.02 0.51 1.65
C ASP A 423 5.90 -0.27 0.66
N MET A 424 7.20 0.05 0.62
CA MET A 424 8.14 -0.63 -0.28
C MET A 424 8.25 -2.11 0.07
N LEU A 425 8.36 -2.45 1.36
CA LEU A 425 8.45 -3.83 1.83
C LEU A 425 7.19 -4.64 1.51
N ASN A 426 6.01 -4.03 1.68
CA ASN A 426 4.72 -4.64 1.38
C ASN A 426 4.50 -4.87 -0.12
N GLN A 427 5.04 -3.99 -0.97
CA GLN A 427 4.93 -4.13 -2.41
C GLN A 427 5.93 -5.14 -2.98
N ASN A 428 7.20 -5.03 -2.58
CA ASN A 428 8.27 -5.91 -3.00
C ASN A 428 9.47 -5.83 -2.04
N VAL A 429 9.75 -6.93 -1.34
CA VAL A 429 10.87 -7.04 -0.39
C VAL A 429 12.22 -6.73 -1.06
N ASP A 430 12.42 -7.13 -2.32
CA ASP A 430 13.66 -6.83 -3.04
C ASP A 430 13.90 -5.31 -3.18
N LEU A 431 12.85 -4.51 -3.36
CA LEU A 431 12.97 -3.05 -3.47
C LEU A 431 13.36 -2.41 -2.15
N ALA A 432 12.74 -2.84 -1.05
CA ALA A 432 13.07 -2.36 0.28
C ALA A 432 14.53 -2.70 0.65
N LEU A 433 14.99 -3.91 0.33
CA LEU A 433 16.37 -4.32 0.56
C LEU A 433 17.36 -3.62 -0.39
N ALA A 434 16.98 -3.39 -1.64
CA ALA A 434 17.80 -2.65 -2.61
C ALA A 434 18.02 -1.20 -2.18
N ALA A 435 17.02 -0.55 -1.57
CA ALA A 435 17.16 0.79 -0.99
C ALA A 435 18.21 0.87 0.13
N GLN A 436 18.51 -0.27 0.78
CA GLN A 436 19.50 -0.40 1.85
C GLN A 436 20.71 -1.24 1.43
N SER A 437 20.91 -1.41 0.12
CA SER A 437 21.91 -2.33 -0.44
C SER A 437 23.34 -2.00 -0.03
N SER A 438 23.69 -0.71 -0.04
CA SER A 438 25.02 -0.22 0.38
C SER A 438 25.31 -0.50 1.86
N THR A 439 24.28 -0.50 2.71
CA THR A 439 24.40 -0.77 4.15
C THR A 439 24.46 -2.28 4.45
N LEU A 440 23.67 -3.08 3.73
CA LEU A 440 23.49 -4.51 4.01
C LEU A 440 24.45 -5.41 3.24
N PHE A 441 24.61 -5.15 1.94
CA PHE A 441 25.22 -6.08 0.98
C PHE A 441 26.53 -5.57 0.39
N GLU A 442 27.03 -4.44 0.86
CA GLU A 442 28.33 -3.91 0.49
C GLU A 442 29.21 -3.66 1.72
N THR A 443 30.52 -3.73 1.50
CA THR A 443 31.53 -3.29 2.46
C THR A 443 32.42 -2.23 1.81
N GLN A 444 33.50 -1.83 2.49
CA GLN A 444 34.50 -0.95 1.90
C GLN A 444 35.23 -1.62 0.71
N THR A 445 35.42 -2.93 0.74
CA THR A 445 36.22 -3.68 -0.24
C THR A 445 35.37 -4.51 -1.20
N THR A 446 34.14 -4.86 -0.83
CA THR A 446 33.23 -5.69 -1.64
C THR A 446 31.98 -4.92 -2.01
N LYS A 447 31.66 -4.85 -3.30
CA LYS A 447 30.48 -4.17 -3.84
C LYS A 447 29.54 -5.17 -4.50
N LEU A 448 28.28 -4.78 -4.67
CA LEU A 448 27.37 -5.55 -5.52
C LEU A 448 27.96 -5.67 -6.94
N PRO A 449 27.77 -6.81 -7.63
CA PRO A 449 28.27 -7.01 -8.98
C PRO A 449 27.69 -5.94 -9.92
N GLU A 450 28.46 -5.59 -10.95
CA GLU A 450 28.11 -4.52 -11.89
C GLU A 450 27.64 -5.11 -13.23
N ILE A 451 26.64 -4.47 -13.85
CA ILE A 451 26.13 -4.80 -15.18
C ILE A 451 26.30 -3.60 -16.12
N ASP A 452 26.83 -3.87 -17.31
CA ASP A 452 26.87 -2.92 -18.42
C ASP A 452 25.65 -3.09 -19.32
N LEU A 453 24.77 -2.08 -19.34
CA LEU A 453 23.58 -2.08 -20.19
C LEU A 453 23.91 -2.24 -21.68
N ASN A 454 25.08 -1.78 -22.14
CA ASN A 454 25.47 -1.92 -23.55
C ASN A 454 25.83 -3.37 -23.92
N GLU A 455 26.36 -4.14 -22.97
CA GLU A 455 26.75 -5.53 -23.22
C GLU A 455 25.54 -6.46 -23.20
N ILE A 456 24.58 -6.22 -22.30
CA ILE A 456 23.35 -7.03 -22.24
C ILE A 456 22.37 -6.70 -23.38
N PHE A 457 22.37 -5.45 -23.88
CA PHE A 457 21.54 -5.00 -25.01
C PHE A 457 22.38 -4.71 -26.25
N LYS A 458 23.23 -5.67 -26.62
CA LYS A 458 24.05 -5.63 -27.83
C LYS A 458 23.39 -6.41 -28.96
N LEU A 459 23.51 -5.92 -30.19
CA LEU A 459 23.05 -6.66 -31.36
C LEU A 459 23.76 -8.03 -31.47
N PRO A 460 23.05 -9.08 -31.92
CA PRO A 460 23.66 -10.35 -32.26
C PRO A 460 24.68 -10.18 -33.40
N SER A 461 25.73 -10.99 -33.39
CA SER A 461 26.80 -10.97 -34.38
C SER A 461 27.10 -12.37 -34.88
N GLY A 462 27.39 -12.52 -36.18
CA GLY A 462 27.72 -13.80 -36.81
C GLY A 462 26.51 -14.71 -37.05
N ILE A 463 25.28 -14.20 -36.92
CA ILE A 463 24.05 -14.98 -37.16
C ILE A 463 23.56 -14.81 -38.59
N ASN A 464 23.60 -13.58 -39.11
CA ASN A 464 23.30 -13.30 -40.51
C ASN A 464 24.25 -12.19 -41.01
N PRO A 465 25.46 -12.57 -41.50
CA PRO A 465 26.50 -11.61 -41.88
C PRO A 465 26.05 -10.60 -42.95
N GLU A 466 25.18 -11.02 -43.88
CA GLU A 466 24.65 -10.14 -44.92
C GLU A 466 23.81 -9.01 -44.31
N ARG A 467 22.86 -9.34 -43.42
CA ARG A 467 22.01 -8.34 -42.75
C ARG A 467 22.81 -7.46 -41.81
N GLU A 468 23.75 -8.04 -41.06
CA GLU A 468 24.65 -7.30 -40.19
C GLU A 468 25.46 -6.26 -40.97
N THR A 469 25.95 -6.62 -42.16
CA THR A 469 26.67 -5.70 -43.06
C THR A 469 25.76 -4.58 -43.57
N ILE A 470 24.51 -4.89 -43.95
CA ILE A 470 23.52 -3.88 -44.37
C ILE A 470 23.25 -2.87 -43.24
N ILE A 471 23.06 -3.36 -42.01
CA ILE A 471 22.83 -2.51 -40.82
C ILE A 471 24.02 -1.55 -40.62
N GLN A 472 25.25 -2.08 -40.61
CA GLN A 472 26.45 -1.26 -40.38
C GLN A 472 26.67 -0.23 -41.49
N SER A 473 26.53 -0.63 -42.76
CA SER A 473 26.64 0.27 -43.92
C SER A 473 25.66 1.44 -43.83
N LYS A 474 24.38 1.17 -43.54
CA LYS A 474 23.36 2.22 -43.43
C LYS A 474 23.57 3.13 -42.22
N LEU A 475 24.03 2.60 -41.08
CA LEU A 475 24.40 3.41 -39.93
C LEU A 475 25.56 4.36 -40.25
N GLN A 476 26.58 3.89 -40.96
CA GLN A 476 27.71 4.74 -41.39
C GLN A 476 27.27 5.83 -42.38
N GLN A 477 26.38 5.50 -43.33
CA GLN A 477 25.78 6.49 -44.24
C GLN A 477 24.98 7.55 -43.47
N ALA A 478 24.15 7.13 -42.52
CA ALA A 478 23.38 8.05 -41.67
C ALA A 478 24.31 8.95 -40.84
N GLN A 479 25.36 8.38 -40.23
CA GLN A 479 26.34 9.14 -39.45
C GLN A 479 27.08 10.18 -40.29
N THR A 480 27.41 9.85 -41.54
CA THR A 480 28.03 10.79 -42.48
C THR A 480 27.11 11.98 -42.78
N LEU A 481 25.80 11.73 -42.94
CA LEU A 481 24.81 12.80 -43.15
C LEU A 481 24.63 13.68 -41.92
N VAL A 482 24.60 13.09 -40.72
CA VAL A 482 24.54 13.85 -39.45
C VAL A 482 25.77 14.75 -39.32
N THR A 483 26.96 14.24 -39.63
CA THR A 483 28.22 14.99 -39.52
C THR A 483 28.32 16.14 -40.52
N LYS A 484 27.71 16.00 -41.71
CA LYS A 484 27.57 17.10 -42.69
C LYS A 484 26.67 18.24 -42.20
N ASN A 485 25.81 17.97 -41.21
CA ASN A 485 24.92 18.93 -40.58
C ASN A 485 24.05 19.74 -41.56
N ASN A 486 23.52 19.07 -42.60
CA ASN A 486 22.61 19.69 -43.57
C ASN A 486 21.14 19.53 -43.12
N PRO A 487 20.39 20.63 -42.86
CA PRO A 487 19.00 20.56 -42.41
C PRO A 487 18.05 19.80 -43.35
N ASN A 488 18.37 19.72 -44.64
CA ASN A 488 17.54 19.05 -45.65
C ASN A 488 17.73 17.52 -45.69
N ASP A 489 18.76 16.98 -45.03
CA ASP A 489 19.03 15.55 -45.04
C ASP A 489 18.22 14.76 -44.00
N GLY A 490 17.39 15.44 -43.19
CA GLY A 490 16.57 14.82 -42.15
C GLY A 490 15.71 13.65 -42.64
N ARG A 491 15.04 13.79 -43.79
CA ARG A 491 14.22 12.71 -44.37
C ARG A 491 15.07 11.52 -44.82
N LYS A 492 16.29 11.77 -45.34
CA LYS A 492 17.21 10.71 -45.75
C LYS A 492 17.72 9.93 -44.54
N ILE A 493 18.08 10.64 -43.46
CA ILE A 493 18.50 10.02 -42.20
C ILE A 493 17.36 9.16 -41.64
N THR A 494 16.13 9.67 -41.59
CA THR A 494 14.96 8.90 -41.13
C THR A 494 14.76 7.62 -41.95
N ASN A 495 14.78 7.71 -43.28
CA ASN A 495 14.62 6.53 -44.14
C ASN A 495 15.72 5.48 -43.91
N LEU A 496 16.99 5.91 -43.79
CA LEU A 496 18.11 5.01 -43.51
C LEU A 496 17.94 4.30 -42.16
N ILE A 497 17.52 5.03 -41.12
CA ILE A 497 17.31 4.46 -39.79
C ILE A 497 16.08 3.55 -39.74
N GLU A 498 15.02 3.86 -40.50
CA GLU A 498 13.87 2.98 -40.66
C GLU A 498 14.28 1.63 -41.30
N GLU A 499 15.11 1.68 -42.35
CA GLU A 499 15.66 0.47 -42.98
C GLU A 499 16.59 -0.31 -42.03
N VAL A 500 17.40 0.37 -41.22
CA VAL A 500 18.21 -0.26 -40.16
C VAL A 500 17.29 -0.99 -39.17
N ASN A 501 16.27 -0.31 -38.66
CA ASN A 501 15.33 -0.87 -37.68
C ASN A 501 14.56 -2.08 -38.23
N LYS A 502 14.16 -2.05 -39.51
CA LYS A 502 13.54 -3.18 -40.19
C LYS A 502 14.49 -4.38 -40.29
N ASN A 503 15.75 -4.14 -40.62
CA ASN A 503 16.75 -5.21 -40.69
C ASN A 503 17.09 -5.80 -39.32
N ILE A 504 17.13 -4.99 -38.26
CA ILE A 504 17.29 -5.47 -36.87
C ILE A 504 16.12 -6.38 -36.48
N GLU A 505 14.89 -5.97 -36.78
CA GLU A 505 13.70 -6.78 -36.50
C GLU A 505 13.71 -8.11 -37.24
N ILE A 506 14.04 -8.10 -38.55
CA ILE A 506 14.16 -9.33 -39.33
C ILE A 506 15.29 -10.21 -38.79
N LEU A 507 16.44 -9.63 -38.45
CA LEU A 507 17.60 -10.36 -37.91
C LEU A 507 17.22 -11.17 -36.67
N ILE A 508 16.45 -10.58 -35.75
CA ILE A 508 16.07 -11.22 -34.48
C ILE A 508 14.86 -12.17 -34.67
N ASN A 509 13.88 -11.79 -35.48
CA ASN A 509 12.68 -12.62 -35.70
C ASN A 509 12.95 -13.85 -36.58
N SER A 510 13.98 -13.80 -37.44
CA SER A 510 14.39 -14.95 -38.26
C SER A 510 15.30 -15.95 -37.54
N MET A 511 15.72 -15.67 -36.29
CA MET A 511 16.50 -16.62 -35.51
C MET A 511 15.68 -17.87 -35.18
N THR A 512 16.32 -19.02 -35.30
CA THR A 512 15.83 -20.24 -34.68
C THR A 512 15.78 -20.10 -33.15
N ALA A 513 14.97 -20.93 -32.49
CA ALA A 513 14.90 -20.94 -31.02
C ALA A 513 16.27 -21.17 -30.37
N GLN A 514 17.11 -22.02 -30.97
CA GLN A 514 18.47 -22.29 -30.49
C GLN A 514 19.37 -21.05 -30.62
N GLN A 515 19.40 -20.41 -31.80
CA GLN A 515 20.18 -19.18 -32.01
C GLN A 515 19.77 -18.06 -31.04
N PHE A 516 18.46 -17.92 -30.80
CA PHE A 516 17.96 -16.94 -29.85
C PHE A 516 18.35 -17.29 -28.40
N SER A 517 18.25 -18.57 -28.01
CA SER A 517 18.72 -19.05 -26.70
C SER A 517 20.21 -18.78 -26.50
N ASP A 518 21.05 -19.06 -27.49
CA ASP A 518 22.50 -18.84 -27.41
C ASP A 518 22.84 -17.35 -27.32
N TYR A 519 22.14 -16.51 -28.09
CA TYR A 519 22.22 -15.06 -27.97
C TYR A 519 21.86 -14.58 -26.56
N VAL A 520 20.74 -15.06 -26.01
CA VAL A 520 20.29 -14.71 -24.66
C VAL A 520 21.29 -15.16 -23.60
N ARG A 521 21.88 -16.36 -23.73
CA ARG A 521 22.92 -16.84 -22.81
C ARG A 521 24.14 -15.91 -22.81
N ALA A 522 24.66 -15.61 -24.00
CA ALA A 522 25.83 -14.77 -24.16
C ALA A 522 25.62 -13.33 -23.67
N ARG A 523 24.39 -12.81 -23.77
CA ARG A 523 24.09 -11.42 -23.39
C ARG A 523 23.58 -11.26 -21.97
N PHE A 524 22.72 -12.15 -21.50
CA PHE A 524 22.10 -12.05 -20.18
C PHE A 524 22.77 -12.98 -19.18
N ASN A 525 22.77 -14.30 -19.40
CA ASN A 525 23.30 -15.24 -18.43
C ASN A 525 24.77 -14.97 -18.10
N ASP A 526 25.63 -14.72 -19.08
CA ASP A 526 27.07 -14.51 -18.86
C ASP A 526 27.38 -13.18 -18.14
N ASN A 527 26.47 -12.20 -18.20
CA ASN A 527 26.63 -10.92 -17.51
C ASN A 527 26.01 -10.92 -16.10
N PHE A 528 24.93 -11.69 -15.89
CA PHE A 528 24.27 -11.79 -14.58
C PHE A 528 24.89 -12.87 -13.68
N ASN A 529 25.28 -14.01 -14.25
CA ASN A 529 25.81 -15.12 -13.47
C ASN A 529 27.24 -14.81 -13.02
N VAL A 530 27.47 -14.84 -11.72
CA VAL A 530 28.80 -14.79 -11.13
C VAL A 530 29.33 -16.22 -11.01
N VAL A 531 30.41 -16.51 -11.73
CA VAL A 531 31.09 -17.81 -11.67
C VAL A 531 32.11 -17.79 -10.52
N VAL A 532 31.96 -18.74 -9.60
CA VAL A 532 32.88 -18.95 -8.47
C VAL A 532 33.53 -20.33 -8.62
N HIS A 533 34.83 -20.42 -8.35
CA HIS A 533 35.62 -21.65 -8.48
C HIS A 533 35.46 -22.34 -9.86
N SER A 534 35.35 -21.53 -10.92
CA SER A 534 35.26 -21.96 -12.32
C SER A 534 34.01 -22.74 -12.75
N THR A 535 33.17 -23.24 -11.84
CA THR A 535 31.99 -24.04 -12.20
C THR A 535 30.68 -23.57 -11.58
N ASP A 536 30.71 -23.00 -10.38
CA ASP A 536 29.50 -22.69 -9.63
C ASP A 536 28.95 -21.33 -10.05
N LYS A 537 27.70 -21.29 -10.50
CA LYS A 537 27.02 -20.07 -10.96
C LYS A 537 26.10 -19.54 -9.87
N TYR A 538 26.25 -18.26 -9.58
CA TYR A 538 25.43 -17.55 -8.59
C TYR A 538 24.78 -16.32 -9.20
N LEU A 539 23.62 -15.95 -8.67
CA LEU A 539 22.87 -14.75 -9.02
C LEU A 539 22.83 -13.82 -7.80
N SER A 540 23.11 -12.54 -8.02
CA SER A 540 22.86 -11.50 -7.03
C SER A 540 21.39 -11.09 -7.06
N PHE A 541 20.82 -10.72 -5.92
CA PHE A 541 19.46 -10.15 -5.89
C PHE A 541 19.42 -8.74 -6.52
N ALA A 542 20.56 -8.04 -6.55
CA ALA A 542 20.70 -6.73 -7.14
C ALA A 542 22.11 -6.53 -7.73
N TYR A 543 22.19 -5.71 -8.78
CA TYR A 543 23.42 -5.39 -9.50
C TYR A 543 23.54 -3.88 -9.65
N ARG A 544 24.74 -3.32 -9.54
CA ARG A 544 24.98 -1.91 -9.88
C ARG A 544 24.96 -1.72 -11.39
N VAL A 545 24.47 -0.58 -11.84
CA VAL A 545 24.55 -0.23 -13.25
C VAL A 545 25.86 0.49 -13.52
N LYS A 546 26.66 -0.04 -14.46
CA LYS A 546 27.92 0.57 -14.86
C LYS A 546 27.71 2.01 -15.31
N ASN A 547 28.60 2.90 -14.84
CA ASN A 547 28.52 4.35 -15.07
C ASN A 547 27.26 5.03 -14.50
N LYS A 548 26.47 4.34 -13.66
CA LYS A 548 25.30 4.88 -12.95
C LYS A 548 25.24 4.34 -11.52
N PRO A 549 26.10 4.84 -10.61
CA PRO A 549 26.28 4.25 -9.28
C PRO A 549 25.01 4.24 -8.43
N ASP A 550 24.04 5.13 -8.70
CA ASP A 550 22.78 5.27 -7.95
C ASP A 550 21.65 4.38 -8.51
N PHE A 551 21.89 3.69 -9.62
CA PHE A 551 20.93 2.76 -10.21
C PHE A 551 21.34 1.32 -9.95
N LEU A 552 20.34 0.52 -9.62
CA LEU A 552 20.44 -0.93 -9.47
C LEU A 552 19.58 -1.62 -10.52
N ILE A 553 19.98 -2.83 -10.93
CA ILE A 553 19.12 -3.79 -11.64
C ILE A 553 18.81 -4.92 -10.68
N ILE A 554 17.52 -5.17 -10.47
CA ILE A 554 16.99 -6.19 -9.58
C ILE A 554 16.28 -7.24 -10.45
N PRO A 555 16.78 -8.49 -10.51
CA PRO A 555 16.08 -9.54 -11.22
C PRO A 555 14.82 -9.96 -10.46
N THR A 556 13.66 -9.91 -11.13
CA THR A 556 12.36 -10.26 -10.54
C THR A 556 11.67 -11.33 -11.38
N GLU A 557 10.61 -11.94 -10.85
CA GLU A 557 9.80 -12.91 -11.58
C GLU A 557 9.07 -12.32 -12.80
N LYS A 558 8.97 -10.99 -12.89
CA LYS A 558 8.30 -10.27 -13.99
C LYS A 558 9.28 -9.69 -15.02
N GLY A 559 10.57 -9.61 -14.69
CA GLY A 559 11.57 -8.97 -15.55
C GLY A 559 12.75 -8.41 -14.77
N LEU A 560 13.55 -7.60 -15.44
CA LEU A 560 14.70 -6.90 -14.86
C LEU A 560 14.30 -5.50 -14.43
N MET A 561 14.22 -5.24 -13.13
CA MET A 561 13.80 -3.94 -12.61
C MET A 561 14.99 -3.00 -12.46
N LEU A 562 15.07 -1.97 -13.31
CA LEU A 562 15.95 -0.83 -13.14
C LEU A 562 15.38 0.08 -12.05
N TYR A 563 16.16 0.31 -11.00
CA TYR A 563 15.71 0.88 -9.74
C TYR A 563 16.66 1.99 -9.27
N LYS A 564 16.11 3.15 -8.89
CA LYS A 564 16.81 4.19 -8.13
C LYS A 564 15.91 4.63 -6.98
N ASN A 565 16.47 4.71 -5.77
CA ASN A 565 15.78 5.24 -4.61
C ASN A 565 16.20 6.69 -4.35
N GLN A 566 15.25 7.55 -4.01
CA GLN A 566 15.51 8.88 -3.48
C GLN A 566 14.82 9.03 -2.13
N GLU A 567 15.60 9.14 -1.06
CA GLU A 567 15.07 9.40 0.29
C GLU A 567 14.81 10.90 0.49
N ILE A 568 13.69 11.23 1.15
CA ILE A 568 13.38 12.58 1.60
C ILE A 568 13.84 12.72 3.05
N THR A 569 14.87 13.54 3.25
CA THR A 569 15.62 13.58 4.51
C THR A 569 15.14 14.66 5.48
N SER A 570 14.43 15.69 5.00
CA SER A 570 13.88 16.77 5.85
C SER A 570 12.40 17.06 5.58
N LEU A 571 11.73 17.60 6.60
CA LEU A 571 10.33 18.02 6.49
C LEU A 571 10.15 19.15 5.47
N ASP A 572 11.12 20.06 5.36
CA ASP A 572 11.07 21.15 4.37
C ASP A 572 11.19 20.61 2.95
N GLN A 573 12.10 19.66 2.71
CA GLN A 573 12.19 18.96 1.43
C GLN A 573 10.87 18.27 1.09
N PHE A 574 10.22 17.65 2.08
CA PHE A 574 8.92 17.01 1.89
C PHE A 574 7.80 18.01 1.56
N LYS A 575 7.75 19.15 2.26
CA LYS A 575 6.77 20.22 1.98
C LYS A 575 6.99 20.85 0.61
N THR A 576 8.23 21.10 0.21
CA THR A 576 8.56 21.59 -1.14
C THR A 576 8.07 20.62 -2.20
N PHE A 577 8.29 19.32 -1.97
CA PHE A 577 7.83 18.28 -2.88
C PHE A 577 6.30 18.25 -3.00
N ILE A 578 5.59 18.35 -1.87
CA ILE A 578 4.12 18.42 -1.86
C ILE A 578 3.64 19.63 -2.66
N LYS A 579 4.24 20.81 -2.41
CA LYS A 579 3.92 22.03 -3.15
C LYS A 579 4.09 21.84 -4.65
N THR A 580 5.22 21.27 -5.10
CA THR A 580 5.47 21.05 -6.53
C THR A 580 4.45 20.11 -7.17
N ASP A 581 4.04 19.02 -6.51
CA ASP A 581 3.00 18.12 -7.05
C ASP A 581 1.63 18.82 -7.15
N LEU A 582 1.27 19.64 -6.15
CA LEU A 582 0.05 20.43 -6.16
C LEU A 582 0.04 21.49 -7.27
N GLU A 583 1.17 22.16 -7.50
CA GLU A 583 1.34 23.08 -8.64
C GLU A 583 1.17 22.34 -9.98
N ASN A 584 1.66 21.11 -10.12
CA ASN A 584 1.41 20.30 -11.32
C ASN A 584 -0.07 19.98 -11.51
N LEU A 585 -0.79 19.67 -10.43
CA LEU A 585 -2.24 19.45 -10.45
C LEU A 585 -2.99 20.69 -10.92
N LEU A 586 -2.60 21.88 -10.45
CA LEU A 586 -3.18 23.16 -10.87
C LEU A 586 -3.03 23.38 -12.38
N LEU A 587 -1.90 22.96 -12.96
CA LEU A 587 -1.64 23.03 -14.39
C LEU A 587 -2.42 22.00 -15.23
N GLY A 588 -3.30 21.19 -14.62
CA GLY A 588 -4.13 20.20 -15.30
C GLY A 588 -3.43 18.85 -15.54
N ASN A 589 -2.30 18.60 -14.87
CA ASN A 589 -1.61 17.31 -14.93
C ASN A 589 -2.10 16.36 -13.84
N ASN A 590 -1.99 15.05 -14.09
CA ASN A 590 -2.24 14.04 -13.05
C ASN A 590 -1.14 14.10 -11.97
N THR A 591 -1.52 13.89 -10.72
CA THR A 591 -0.56 13.71 -9.62
C THR A 591 0.01 12.30 -9.65
N ASN A 592 1.30 12.17 -9.96
CA ASN A 592 1.98 10.87 -9.96
C ASN A 592 2.40 10.44 -8.54
N PHE A 593 2.35 11.36 -7.57
CA PHE A 593 2.81 11.10 -6.20
C PHE A 593 1.75 10.68 -5.19
N LYS A 594 0.46 10.76 -5.58
CA LYS A 594 -0.69 10.29 -4.77
C LYS A 594 -0.67 10.84 -3.34
N ILE A 595 -0.32 12.12 -3.20
CA ILE A 595 -0.11 12.77 -1.89
C ILE A 595 -1.36 12.70 -1.02
N THR A 596 -2.53 12.95 -1.59
CA THR A 596 -3.81 12.90 -0.86
C THR A 596 -4.05 11.52 -0.27
N ASP A 597 -3.81 10.46 -1.05
CA ASP A 597 -4.05 9.08 -0.61
C ASP A 597 -3.03 8.64 0.44
N LYS A 598 -1.77 9.06 0.28
CA LYS A 598 -0.67 8.68 1.18
C LYS A 598 -0.70 9.40 2.51
N LEU A 599 -1.09 10.66 2.52
CA LEU A 599 -1.17 11.46 3.73
C LEU A 599 -2.51 11.30 4.45
N SER A 600 -3.58 10.89 3.76
CA SER A 600 -4.84 10.55 4.42
C SER A 600 -4.60 9.41 5.41
N LEU A 601 -4.80 9.71 6.69
CA LEU A 601 -4.68 8.72 7.74
C LEU A 601 -5.94 7.84 7.67
N ASN A 602 -5.74 6.52 7.62
CA ASN A 602 -6.79 5.53 7.82
C ASN A 602 -6.60 4.90 9.19
N PRO A 603 -6.86 5.65 10.29
CA PRO A 603 -6.63 5.14 11.62
C PRO A 603 -7.52 3.93 11.89
N ASN A 604 -6.94 2.91 12.51
CA ASN A 604 -7.73 1.81 13.05
C ASN A 604 -8.57 2.28 14.24
N LYS A 605 -9.44 1.40 14.73
CA LYS A 605 -10.36 1.66 15.83
C LYS A 605 -9.65 2.20 17.07
N GLU A 606 -8.53 1.60 17.44
CA GLU A 606 -7.74 1.98 18.61
C GLU A 606 -7.15 3.38 18.43
N GLN A 607 -6.56 3.67 17.27
CA GLN A 607 -5.99 4.99 16.96
C GLN A 607 -7.05 6.10 16.95
N LEU A 608 -8.25 5.81 16.44
CA LEU A 608 -9.39 6.73 16.49
C LEU A 608 -9.82 7.02 17.92
N LEU A 609 -9.87 5.98 18.76
CA LEU A 609 -10.18 6.13 20.17
C LEU A 609 -9.10 6.91 20.94
N VAL A 610 -7.82 6.70 20.66
CA VAL A 610 -6.74 7.53 21.25
C VAL A 610 -6.96 9.00 20.89
N ALA A 611 -7.30 9.29 19.62
CA ALA A 611 -7.57 10.65 19.19
C ALA A 611 -8.80 11.23 19.91
N ALA A 612 -9.89 10.46 20.02
CA ALA A 612 -11.11 10.89 20.71
C ALA A 612 -10.90 11.11 22.21
N LEU A 613 -10.23 10.19 22.90
CA LEU A 613 -9.90 10.30 24.34
C LEU A 613 -8.80 11.33 24.65
N SER A 614 -8.24 11.96 23.62
CA SER A 614 -7.36 13.13 23.78
C SER A 614 -8.11 14.44 23.52
N ASP A 615 -9.34 14.38 23.00
CA ASP A 615 -10.23 15.51 22.85
C ASP A 615 -11.02 15.73 24.14
N GLN A 616 -10.81 16.88 24.78
CA GLN A 616 -11.48 17.23 26.03
C GLN A 616 -13.01 17.34 25.86
N GLY A 617 -13.50 17.72 24.67
CA GLY A 617 -14.93 17.78 24.37
C GLY A 617 -15.58 16.40 24.47
N PHE A 618 -14.95 15.38 23.88
CA PHE A 618 -15.42 14.00 23.95
C PHE A 618 -15.35 13.44 25.37
N VAL A 619 -14.23 13.69 26.08
CA VAL A 619 -14.07 13.27 27.49
C VAL A 619 -15.19 13.87 28.34
N ASN A 620 -15.46 15.17 28.20
CA ASN A 620 -16.53 15.85 28.95
C ASN A 620 -17.93 15.32 28.59
N GLU A 621 -18.16 14.90 27.35
CA GLU A 621 -19.41 14.25 26.95
C GLU A 621 -19.56 12.88 27.63
N LEU A 622 -18.51 12.05 27.61
CA LEU A 622 -18.53 10.74 28.25
C LEU A 622 -18.81 10.84 29.75
N LEU A 623 -18.19 11.77 30.47
CA LEU A 623 -18.41 12.00 31.90
C LEU A 623 -19.87 12.36 32.26
N LYS A 624 -20.67 12.81 31.29
CA LYS A 624 -22.12 13.10 31.46
C LYS A 624 -23.01 11.92 31.09
N THR A 625 -22.46 10.88 30.47
CA THR A 625 -23.21 9.70 30.01
C THR A 625 -23.08 8.54 30.99
N THR A 626 -24.14 7.75 31.12
CA THR A 626 -24.14 6.51 31.92
C THR A 626 -23.11 5.53 31.40
N ASN A 627 -22.29 4.97 32.29
CA ASN A 627 -21.32 3.93 31.97
C ASN A 627 -22.04 2.56 31.94
N PRO A 628 -22.29 1.96 30.76
CA PRO A 628 -23.01 0.70 30.67
C PRO A 628 -22.20 -0.49 31.19
N PHE A 629 -20.93 -0.27 31.52
CA PHE A 629 -19.99 -1.29 31.97
C PHE A 629 -19.63 -1.20 33.45
N SER A 630 -20.29 -0.32 34.21
CA SER A 630 -20.09 -0.24 35.66
C SER A 630 -20.53 -1.54 36.36
N PRO A 631 -19.75 -2.06 37.33
CA PRO A 631 -20.12 -3.23 38.14
C PRO A 631 -21.47 -3.10 38.83
N SER A 632 -21.90 -1.87 39.14
CA SER A 632 -23.17 -1.57 39.80
C SER A 632 -24.40 -1.67 38.88
N LYS A 633 -24.22 -1.98 37.58
CA LYS A 633 -25.27 -2.08 36.54
C LYS A 633 -26.23 -0.87 36.54
N GLN A 634 -25.94 0.07 35.63
CA GLN A 634 -26.87 1.02 34.98
C GLN A 634 -27.20 2.39 35.61
N THR A 635 -26.53 2.86 36.67
CA THR A 635 -26.85 4.21 37.22
C THR A 635 -25.68 5.18 37.39
N GLU A 636 -24.43 4.75 37.24
CA GLU A 636 -23.27 5.64 37.36
C GLU A 636 -22.78 6.13 36.01
N ASN A 637 -22.50 7.44 35.92
CA ASN A 637 -21.81 8.02 34.77
C ASN A 637 -20.34 7.58 34.73
N PHE A 638 -19.68 7.75 33.58
CA PHE A 638 -18.23 7.55 33.49
C PHE A 638 -17.49 8.45 34.49
N LYS A 639 -16.50 7.88 35.18
CA LYS A 639 -15.55 8.63 36.02
C LYS A 639 -14.25 8.87 35.26
N GLN A 640 -13.49 9.88 35.66
CA GLN A 640 -12.18 10.16 35.06
C GLN A 640 -11.25 8.93 35.14
N SER A 641 -11.26 8.23 36.28
CA SER A 641 -10.50 6.98 36.47
C SER A 641 -10.87 5.89 35.47
N ASP A 642 -12.13 5.81 35.05
CA ASP A 642 -12.59 4.84 34.06
C ASP A 642 -11.98 5.18 32.69
N LEU A 643 -12.04 6.47 32.32
CA LEU A 643 -11.54 6.96 31.04
C LEU A 643 -10.02 6.87 30.93
N ASP A 644 -9.29 7.14 32.02
CA ASP A 644 -7.84 7.01 32.09
C ASP A 644 -7.42 5.54 31.90
N ALA A 645 -8.08 4.61 32.60
CA ALA A 645 -7.82 3.18 32.44
C ALA A 645 -8.16 2.68 31.02
N ILE A 646 -9.24 3.19 30.42
CA ILE A 646 -9.56 2.88 29.01
C ILE A 646 -8.47 3.43 28.09
N LYS A 647 -8.04 4.67 28.29
CA LYS A 647 -7.03 5.32 27.47
C LYS A 647 -5.71 4.56 27.50
N GLU A 648 -5.26 4.12 28.68
CA GLU A 648 -4.08 3.26 28.81
C GLU A 648 -4.24 1.93 28.06
N ASN A 649 -5.38 1.25 28.21
CA ASN A 649 -5.65 0.01 27.49
C ASN A 649 -5.66 0.20 25.96
N VAL A 650 -6.32 1.26 25.47
CA VAL A 650 -6.39 1.57 24.04
C VAL A 650 -5.00 1.95 23.50
N LEU A 651 -4.19 2.69 24.26
CA LEU A 651 -2.80 2.99 23.91
C LEU A 651 -1.98 1.70 23.78
N ALA A 652 -2.06 0.81 24.78
CA ALA A 652 -1.37 -0.48 24.74
C ALA A 652 -1.83 -1.36 23.55
N MET A 653 -3.13 -1.35 23.21
CA MET A 653 -3.64 -2.07 22.04
C MET A 653 -3.18 -1.45 20.72
N SER A 654 -3.15 -0.11 20.63
CA SER A 654 -2.61 0.62 19.47
C SER A 654 -1.13 0.29 19.25
N GLU A 655 -0.33 0.28 20.31
CA GLU A 655 1.06 -0.15 20.29
C GLU A 655 1.19 -1.63 19.88
N GLY A 656 0.34 -2.50 20.43
CA GLY A 656 0.27 -3.91 20.06
C GLY A 656 -0.03 -4.14 18.57
N SER A 657 -0.92 -3.32 17.98
CA SER A 657 -1.20 -3.35 16.54
C SER A 657 0.01 -2.95 15.70
N VAL A 658 0.76 -1.91 16.12
CA VAL A 658 2.01 -1.51 15.47
C VAL A 658 3.06 -2.62 15.56
N GLN A 659 3.20 -3.26 16.71
CA GLN A 659 4.12 -4.39 16.87
C GLN A 659 3.71 -5.61 16.03
N THR A 660 2.42 -5.90 15.93
CA THR A 660 1.90 -6.98 15.08
C THR A 660 2.25 -6.75 13.61
N LYS A 661 2.10 -5.51 13.14
CA LYS A 661 2.52 -5.13 11.79
C LYS A 661 4.03 -5.32 11.58
N PHE A 662 4.83 -4.83 12.51
CA PHE A 662 6.29 -5.01 12.49
C PHE A 662 6.71 -6.49 12.47
N ILE A 663 6.01 -7.36 13.20
CA ILE A 663 6.23 -8.81 13.16
C ILE A 663 5.90 -9.38 11.77
N SER A 664 4.75 -8.99 11.18
CA SER A 664 4.38 -9.40 9.82
C SER A 664 5.43 -9.01 8.78
N ASP A 665 6.01 -7.83 8.93
CA ASP A 665 7.07 -7.31 8.06
C ASP A 665 8.38 -8.10 8.20
N ILE A 666 8.75 -8.44 9.44
CA ILE A 666 9.86 -9.35 9.72
C ILE A 666 9.62 -10.74 9.13
N GLU A 667 8.40 -11.27 9.20
CA GLU A 667 8.06 -12.58 8.63
C GLU A 667 8.24 -12.61 7.12
N LYS A 668 7.87 -11.54 6.41
CA LYS A 668 8.10 -11.40 4.96
C LYS A 668 9.58 -11.45 4.63
N VAL A 669 10.42 -10.76 5.40
CA VAL A 669 11.87 -10.78 5.21
C VAL A 669 12.47 -12.14 5.53
N ASN A 670 12.03 -12.78 6.62
CA ASN A 670 12.48 -14.14 6.94
C ASN A 670 12.12 -15.13 5.83
N LYS A 671 10.92 -15.00 5.26
CA LYS A 671 10.49 -15.78 4.09
C LYS A 671 11.41 -15.49 2.90
N TRP A 672 11.68 -14.22 2.60
CA TRP A 672 12.60 -13.83 1.52
C TRP A 672 14.01 -14.42 1.70
N ILE A 673 14.60 -14.36 2.91
CA ILE A 673 15.92 -14.94 3.20
C ILE A 673 15.92 -16.44 2.92
N LYS A 674 14.89 -17.15 3.40
CA LYS A 674 14.75 -18.61 3.21
C LYS A 674 14.57 -18.95 1.74
N ASP A 675 13.69 -18.24 1.04
CA ASP A 675 13.42 -18.48 -0.37
C ASP A 675 14.67 -18.22 -1.21
N THR A 676 15.38 -17.12 -0.95
CA THR A 676 16.65 -16.77 -1.59
C THR A 676 17.73 -17.83 -1.34
N TYR A 677 17.87 -18.32 -0.11
CA TYR A 677 18.79 -19.41 0.20
C TYR A 677 18.39 -20.74 -0.48
N ASN A 678 17.09 -21.07 -0.48
CA ASN A 678 16.56 -22.32 -1.04
C ASN A 678 16.72 -22.42 -2.56
N LYS A 679 16.92 -21.29 -3.27
CA LYS A 679 17.30 -21.30 -4.69
C LYS A 679 18.69 -21.92 -4.92
N LYS A 680 19.52 -22.06 -3.88
CA LYS A 680 20.88 -22.65 -3.88
C LYS A 680 21.91 -21.95 -4.78
N ASN A 681 21.53 -20.88 -5.46
CA ASN A 681 22.34 -20.12 -6.39
C ASN A 681 22.43 -18.64 -5.99
N SER A 682 22.12 -18.28 -4.75
CA SER A 682 22.22 -16.89 -4.28
C SER A 682 23.68 -16.49 -4.03
N LEU A 683 24.09 -15.34 -4.55
CA LEU A 683 25.39 -14.73 -4.25
C LEU A 683 25.41 -14.05 -2.87
N ASN A 684 24.25 -13.59 -2.38
CA ASN A 684 24.17 -12.68 -1.24
C ASN A 684 23.77 -13.36 0.07
N ILE A 685 23.14 -14.53 0.03
CA ILE A 685 22.73 -15.28 1.21
C ILE A 685 23.35 -16.68 1.15
N ALA A 686 24.17 -17.00 2.14
CA ALA A 686 24.83 -18.30 2.21
C ALA A 686 24.83 -18.86 3.64
N PHE A 687 25.05 -20.17 3.75
CA PHE A 687 25.20 -20.84 5.04
C PHE A 687 26.68 -20.92 5.41
N ASP A 688 27.05 -20.27 6.51
CA ASP A 688 28.40 -20.36 7.06
C ASP A 688 28.53 -21.63 7.91
N LYS A 689 29.44 -22.51 7.49
CA LYS A 689 29.68 -23.80 8.14
C LYS A 689 30.37 -23.66 9.49
N THR A 690 31.05 -22.53 9.75
CA THR A 690 31.82 -22.34 10.99
C THR A 690 30.93 -22.12 12.21
N ASP A 691 29.83 -21.38 12.06
CA ASP A 691 28.88 -21.08 13.14
C ASP A 691 27.46 -21.62 12.88
N ALA A 692 27.26 -22.34 11.78
CA ALA A 692 26.01 -22.99 11.38
C ALA A 692 24.81 -22.03 11.23
N LYS A 693 25.05 -20.82 10.69
CA LYS A 693 24.03 -19.79 10.48
C LYS A 693 23.96 -19.31 9.03
N LEU A 694 22.79 -18.82 8.63
CA LEU A 694 22.64 -18.07 7.38
C LEU A 694 23.21 -16.67 7.57
N LYS A 695 24.07 -16.24 6.66
CA LYS A 695 24.78 -14.96 6.69
C LYS A 695 24.64 -14.22 5.37
N ILE A 696 24.86 -12.91 5.42
CA ILE A 696 25.09 -12.15 4.20
C ILE A 696 26.49 -12.51 3.70
N ALA A 697 26.55 -12.92 2.45
CA ALA A 697 27.79 -13.26 1.76
C ALA A 697 28.24 -12.08 0.91
N TYR A 698 29.48 -11.69 1.09
CA TYR A 698 30.16 -10.67 0.32
C TYR A 698 31.18 -11.36 -0.58
N PHE A 699 30.96 -11.29 -1.90
CA PHE A 699 31.84 -11.91 -2.87
C PHE A 699 33.02 -11.00 -3.22
N ASP A 700 34.23 -11.46 -2.94
CA ASP A 700 35.47 -10.83 -3.37
C ASP A 700 35.88 -11.41 -4.73
N LYS A 701 35.72 -10.60 -5.78
CA LYS A 701 36.04 -10.98 -7.16
C LYS A 701 37.53 -11.25 -7.36
N SER A 702 38.41 -10.55 -6.64
CA SER A 702 39.87 -10.67 -6.79
C SER A 702 40.37 -12.01 -6.27
N ASN A 703 39.83 -12.44 -5.13
CA ASN A 703 40.22 -13.69 -4.47
C ASN A 703 39.31 -14.88 -4.80
N GLN A 704 38.21 -14.66 -5.53
CA GLN A 704 37.14 -15.63 -5.81
C GLN A 704 36.63 -16.33 -4.54
N GLN A 705 36.43 -15.56 -3.47
CA GLN A 705 36.03 -16.09 -2.17
C GLN A 705 34.86 -15.30 -1.59
N PHE A 706 34.08 -15.99 -0.76
CA PHE A 706 33.05 -15.37 0.06
C PHE A 706 33.62 -14.98 1.41
N THR A 707 33.38 -13.73 1.80
CA THR A 707 33.45 -13.32 3.20
C THR A 707 32.03 -13.19 3.74
N TYR A 708 31.84 -13.41 5.03
CA TYR A 708 30.50 -13.45 5.62
C TYR A 708 30.33 -12.35 6.67
N SER A 709 29.10 -11.85 6.80
CA SER A 709 28.73 -10.91 7.87
C SER A 709 29.04 -11.48 9.26
N SER A 710 29.40 -10.63 10.22
CA SER A 710 29.63 -11.06 11.60
C SER A 710 28.35 -11.61 12.25
N ASN A 711 27.22 -10.93 12.01
CA ASN A 711 25.90 -11.36 12.46
C ASN A 711 25.22 -12.26 11.44
N ASN A 712 24.21 -13.00 11.88
CA ASN A 712 23.38 -13.76 10.95
C ASN A 712 22.54 -12.80 10.07
N ALA A 713 22.17 -13.25 8.86
CA ALA A 713 21.50 -12.41 7.87
C ALA A 713 20.17 -11.84 8.38
N PHE A 714 19.42 -12.64 9.16
CA PHE A 714 18.14 -12.22 9.70
C PHE A 714 18.31 -11.09 10.71
N ASP A 715 19.22 -11.22 11.68
CA ASP A 715 19.47 -10.21 12.71
C ASP A 715 19.95 -8.90 12.08
N LEU A 716 20.86 -8.99 11.10
CA LEU A 716 21.40 -7.80 10.42
C LEU A 716 20.31 -7.06 9.65
N ILE A 717 19.54 -7.77 8.82
CA ILE A 717 18.45 -7.17 8.06
C ILE A 717 17.37 -6.65 9.01
N GLN A 718 16.98 -7.40 10.05
CA GLN A 718 16.00 -6.97 11.04
C GLN A 718 16.41 -5.67 11.74
N ASN A 719 17.68 -5.52 12.13
CA ASN A 719 18.18 -4.30 12.76
C ASN A 719 18.09 -3.10 11.81
N THR A 720 18.45 -3.28 10.54
CA THR A 720 18.25 -2.25 9.52
C THR A 720 16.77 -1.92 9.33
N LEU A 721 15.89 -2.92 9.22
CA LEU A 721 14.44 -2.71 9.12
C LEU A 721 13.90 -1.92 10.31
N ARG A 722 14.31 -2.25 11.53
CA ARG A 722 13.88 -1.52 12.74
C ARG A 722 14.24 -0.03 12.63
N SER A 723 15.46 0.29 12.19
CA SER A 723 15.88 1.69 11.98
C SER A 723 15.10 2.41 10.87
N GLN A 724 14.60 1.66 9.88
CA GLN A 724 13.88 2.20 8.72
C GLN A 724 12.36 2.33 8.94
N LEU A 725 11.80 1.47 9.78
CA LEU A 725 10.37 1.43 10.13
C LEU A 725 10.05 2.26 11.38
N GLN A 726 11.02 2.51 12.25
CA GLN A 726 10.88 3.32 13.45
C GLN A 726 11.74 4.58 13.31
N LYS A 727 11.29 5.51 12.47
CA LYS A 727 11.78 6.88 12.55
C LYS A 727 11.22 7.42 13.87
N GLY A 728 12.03 7.43 14.92
CA GLY A 728 11.64 8.06 16.19
C GLY A 728 11.36 9.54 15.99
N GLU A 729 10.67 10.18 16.94
CA GLU A 729 10.67 11.65 17.02
C GLU A 729 12.12 12.12 17.14
N LYS A 730 12.68 12.62 16.04
CA LYS A 730 13.98 13.30 16.01
C LYS A 730 13.76 14.79 15.97
#